data_AF-A0A8H3DM14-F1
#
_entry.id   AF-A0A8H3DM14-F1
#
_cell.length_a   1.000
_cell.length_b   1.000
_cell.length_c   1.000
_cell.angle_alpha   90.00
_cell.angle_beta   90.00
_cell.angle_gamma   90.00
#
_symmetry.space_group_name_H-M   'P 1'
#
loop_
_entity.id
_entity.type
_entity.pdbx_description
1 polymer ?
#
loop_
_entity_poly.entity_id
_entity_poly.type
_entity_poly.pdbx_seq_one_letter_code
_entity_poly.pdbx_strand_id
1 'polypeptide(L)'
;MNEEDAIIFAQGAEGLALAASALAEAAQALSKAAAALSAMDQDGKSPSTIYQSFGNTPGISESHITDDGKDQTQEINDDDASSVGANTGNNVYRRDTTPEVGSNEAPRSSDPAPTVSQSQVHHESIGGQNQSGVNSLDGLLSPGRFYLVLEEEFDALPLILAYATAAARTVCYVPTSGSLFPWESIISAIIPDRRVRSAVSISGNSIMQLSDIVTDFASSDDGSVLVLRSTYIARAHDFKAHSISDSLIFWGLPGPKFWPSLMEAAQQSRHTLLILSQREYNNLACQSSLIGLGSSFHAHPRYLELNSFELGSILTDFRDNVERTISRAQHSQNIQTIYEELLESPINDTGNLCFVTKSAIQRIDIVNKFIARVFLRGRIQDGTSRLTFNSQELQIPERIHKRLGTIFGTNTGSIKDTNHPQPKPATNQGARPPNSPSTFAHHPGRWHIALQVDSDVIPLICYLANEHPKSVCVISHSQSAFPYGDLFDKFSTYDVTRTGKSLRGIENALARFSETSLKTGLCLLRGHSGGNNPTTFRYVKADALIYWGLPAQDSFLWPSQVAQGQFTHVYLIVPPGQLPTAMSLTGSAIQEYPNSVLLNAQGPGSLLHLTREKVRPALVNMTYGTIKTMANADQLLVL
;
A
#
# COMPACT_ATOMS: atom_id res chain seq x y z
N MET A 1 36.24 -27.24 7.77
CA MET A 1 35.33 -27.14 6.62
C MET A 1 35.33 -28.50 5.97
N ASN A 2 34.22 -29.22 6.03
CA ASN A 2 34.14 -30.52 5.37
C ASN A 2 33.98 -30.31 3.85
N GLU A 3 34.14 -31.37 3.07
CA GLU A 3 34.09 -31.30 1.60
C GLU A 3 32.73 -30.79 1.08
N GLU A 4 31.67 -31.03 1.84
CA GLU A 4 30.31 -30.57 1.56
C GLU A 4 30.16 -29.05 1.75
N ASP A 5 30.74 -28.49 2.81
CA ASP A 5 30.80 -27.04 3.06
C ASP A 5 31.60 -26.32 1.96
N ALA A 6 32.67 -26.95 1.44
CA ALA A 6 33.49 -26.41 0.36
C ALA A 6 32.71 -26.31 -0.96
N ILE A 7 31.88 -27.30 -1.27
CA ILE A 7 31.01 -27.30 -2.46
C ILE A 7 29.92 -26.24 -2.33
N ILE A 8 29.29 -26.11 -1.17
CA ILE A 8 28.25 -25.09 -0.92
C ILE A 8 28.85 -23.67 -1.03
N PHE A 9 30.06 -23.46 -0.51
CA PHE A 9 30.74 -22.18 -0.61
C PHE A 9 31.14 -21.84 -2.06
N ALA A 10 31.61 -22.83 -2.83
CA ALA A 10 31.92 -22.65 -4.25
C ALA A 10 30.67 -22.30 -5.07
N GLN A 11 29.55 -22.98 -4.86
CA GLN A 11 28.27 -22.67 -5.50
C GLN A 11 27.74 -21.29 -5.11
N GLY A 12 27.92 -20.91 -3.84
CA GLY A 12 27.58 -19.56 -3.36
C GLY A 12 28.42 -18.47 -4.03
N ALA A 13 29.73 -18.71 -4.20
CA ALA A 13 30.62 -17.78 -4.88
C ALA A 13 30.30 -17.63 -6.38
N GLU A 14 29.95 -18.72 -7.06
CA GLU A 14 29.51 -18.69 -8.46
C GLU A 14 28.19 -17.93 -8.64
N GLY A 15 27.22 -18.15 -7.74
CA GLY A 15 25.98 -17.39 -7.71
C GLY A 15 26.19 -15.88 -7.48
N LEU A 16 27.14 -15.53 -6.60
CA LEU A 16 27.50 -14.14 -6.33
C LEU A 16 28.17 -13.47 -7.56
N ALA A 17 29.03 -14.21 -8.27
CA ALA A 17 29.69 -13.73 -9.48
C ALA A 17 28.68 -13.47 -10.62
N LEU A 18 27.69 -14.35 -10.80
CA LEU A 18 26.61 -14.16 -11.77
C LEU A 18 25.74 -12.95 -11.42
N ALA A 19 25.40 -12.77 -10.14
CA ALA A 19 24.65 -11.61 -9.68
C ALA A 19 25.42 -10.30 -9.90
N ALA A 20 26.73 -10.28 -9.62
CA ALA A 20 27.59 -9.12 -9.86
C ALA A 20 27.68 -8.78 -11.36
N SER A 21 27.77 -9.79 -12.24
CA SER A 21 27.78 -9.59 -13.69
C SER A 21 26.47 -8.99 -14.19
N ALA A 22 25.32 -9.51 -13.74
CA ALA A 22 24.01 -8.97 -14.11
C ALA A 22 23.82 -7.52 -13.64
N LEU A 23 24.36 -7.19 -12.45
CA LEU A 23 24.30 -5.81 -11.92
C LEU A 23 25.17 -4.85 -12.75
N ALA A 24 26.34 -5.30 -13.20
CA ALA A 24 27.22 -4.52 -14.07
C ALA A 24 26.58 -4.25 -15.44
N GLU A 25 25.91 -5.24 -16.04
CA GLU A 25 25.16 -5.07 -17.29
C GLU A 25 24.00 -4.08 -17.13
N ALA A 26 23.25 -4.17 -16.04
CA ALA A 26 22.17 -3.22 -15.74
C ALA A 26 22.70 -1.79 -15.58
N ALA A 27 23.82 -1.61 -14.87
CA ALA A 27 24.46 -0.31 -14.71
C ALA A 27 24.92 0.27 -16.07
N GLN A 28 25.46 -0.57 -16.94
CA GLN A 28 25.86 -0.16 -18.28
C GLN A 28 24.66 0.24 -19.16
N ALA A 29 23.55 -0.50 -19.07
CA ALA A 29 22.31 -0.17 -19.78
C ALA A 29 21.73 1.18 -19.33
N LEU A 30 21.71 1.44 -18.01
CA LEU A 30 21.27 2.72 -17.44
C LEU A 30 22.18 3.87 -17.88
N SER A 31 23.50 3.67 -17.91
CA SER A 31 24.45 4.68 -18.39
C SER A 31 24.21 5.02 -19.87
N LYS A 32 23.94 4.03 -20.73
CA LYS A 32 23.58 4.26 -22.13
C LYS A 32 22.27 5.02 -22.29
N ALA A 33 21.26 4.68 -21.49
CA ALA A 33 19.97 5.38 -21.49
C ALA A 33 20.12 6.85 -21.07
N ALA A 34 20.92 7.12 -20.03
CA ALA A 34 21.21 8.48 -19.59
C ALA A 34 21.97 9.29 -20.67
N ALA A 35 22.93 8.67 -21.35
CA ALA A 35 23.64 9.31 -22.46
C ALA A 35 22.71 9.64 -23.64
N ALA A 36 21.76 8.75 -23.96
CA ALA A 36 20.76 8.99 -25.01
C ALA A 36 19.83 10.15 -24.64
N LEU A 37 19.37 10.23 -23.39
CA LEU A 37 18.55 11.34 -22.90
C LEU A 37 19.31 12.68 -22.94
N SER A 38 20.59 12.68 -22.55
CA SER A 38 21.43 13.88 -22.63
C SER A 38 21.68 14.36 -24.05
N ALA A 39 21.65 13.47 -25.05
CA ALA A 39 21.81 13.84 -26.46
C ALA A 39 20.54 14.49 -27.03
N MET A 40 19.36 14.18 -26.50
CA MET A 40 18.10 14.77 -26.96
C MET A 40 17.91 16.23 -26.50
N ASP A 41 18.61 16.65 -25.45
CA ASP A 41 18.51 18.01 -24.89
C ASP A 41 19.34 19.06 -25.65
N GLN A 42 20.20 18.63 -26.60
CA GLN A 42 21.08 19.54 -27.34
C GLN A 42 20.54 20.01 -28.70
N ASP A 43 19.40 19.50 -29.17
CA ASP A 43 18.82 19.88 -30.47
C ASP A 43 17.59 20.81 -30.36
N GLY A 44 17.25 21.23 -29.14
CA GLY A 44 16.15 22.16 -28.85
C GLY A 44 16.52 23.62 -29.12
N LYS A 45 16.58 24.03 -30.39
CA LYS A 45 16.64 25.45 -30.77
C LYS A 45 15.27 26.10 -30.54
N SER A 46 15.01 26.51 -29.30
CA SER A 46 13.76 27.18 -28.91
C SER A 46 13.62 28.55 -29.62
N PRO A 47 12.47 28.84 -30.25
CA PRO A 47 12.20 30.16 -30.83
C PRO A 47 11.97 31.19 -29.71
N SER A 48 12.65 32.33 -29.80
CA SER A 48 12.51 33.43 -28.85
C SER A 48 11.15 34.13 -29.03
N THR A 49 10.23 33.92 -28.09
CA THR A 49 8.98 34.70 -28.03
C THR A 49 9.24 36.00 -27.29
N ILE A 50 9.20 37.09 -28.04
CA ILE A 50 9.27 38.48 -27.55
C ILE A 50 7.98 38.78 -26.77
N TYR A 51 8.08 39.00 -25.47
CA TYR A 51 7.00 39.54 -24.66
C TYR A 51 7.06 41.08 -24.71
N GLN A 52 6.09 41.70 -25.39
CA GLN A 52 5.86 43.14 -25.32
C GLN A 52 5.06 43.48 -24.06
N SER A 53 5.69 44.26 -23.18
CA SER A 53 5.06 44.96 -22.06
C SER A 53 4.35 46.21 -22.59
N PHE A 54 3.05 46.35 -22.29
CA PHE A 54 2.30 47.60 -22.45
C PHE A 54 1.92 48.14 -21.08
N GLY A 55 2.34 49.37 -20.79
CA GLY A 55 1.96 50.14 -19.62
C GLY A 55 1.11 51.36 -19.97
N ASN A 56 0.27 51.73 -19.00
CA ASN A 56 -0.37 53.03 -18.70
C ASN A 56 -1.53 53.45 -19.65
N THR A 57 -2.65 54.01 -19.17
CA THR A 57 -2.82 55.31 -18.45
C THR A 57 -4.18 55.41 -17.66
N PRO A 58 -4.52 56.52 -16.95
CA PRO A 58 -5.23 56.51 -15.66
C PRO A 58 -6.59 57.26 -15.62
N GLY A 59 -7.29 57.21 -14.47
CA GLY A 59 -8.40 58.10 -14.11
C GLY A 59 -9.06 57.60 -12.81
N ILE A 60 -8.73 58.14 -11.63
CA ILE A 60 -9.37 59.29 -10.95
C ILE A 60 -10.91 59.15 -10.87
N SER A 61 -11.43 58.81 -9.69
CA SER A 61 -12.43 59.63 -9.00
C SER A 61 -12.58 59.24 -7.52
N GLU A 62 -12.46 60.26 -6.68
CA GLU A 62 -12.60 60.30 -5.22
C GLU A 62 -14.01 59.90 -4.72
N SER A 63 -14.12 59.36 -3.50
CA SER A 63 -14.58 60.13 -2.33
C SER A 63 -14.87 59.30 -1.07
N HIS A 64 -14.50 59.90 0.08
CA HIS A 64 -14.95 59.74 1.48
C HIS A 64 -14.65 58.42 2.25
N ILE A 65 -13.68 58.37 3.19
CA ILE A 65 -13.53 58.99 4.54
C ILE A 65 -14.53 58.45 5.58
N THR A 66 -13.99 57.66 6.51
CA THR A 66 -13.93 57.82 8.00
C THR A 66 -13.03 56.67 8.47
N ASP A 67 -11.76 56.87 8.84
CA ASP A 67 -11.25 57.47 10.09
C ASP A 67 -11.83 56.83 11.35
N ASP A 68 -11.08 55.91 11.96
CA ASP A 68 -10.87 55.91 13.40
C ASP A 68 -9.69 55.01 13.83
N GLY A 69 -8.67 55.63 14.42
CA GLY A 69 -8.31 55.32 15.80
C GLY A 69 -7.37 54.15 16.13
N LYS A 70 -6.06 54.42 16.00
CA LYS A 70 -5.04 54.39 17.08
C LYS A 70 -4.47 53.10 17.71
N ASP A 71 -3.15 53.24 17.93
CA ASP A 71 -2.24 52.67 18.94
C ASP A 71 -1.49 51.39 18.55
N GLN A 72 -0.28 51.49 18.01
CA GLN A 72 1.01 51.72 18.70
C GLN A 72 1.36 50.66 19.76
N THR A 73 2.33 49.80 19.43
CA THR A 73 3.57 49.69 20.21
C THR A 73 4.66 49.08 19.35
N GLN A 74 5.83 49.68 19.49
CA GLN A 74 7.06 49.57 18.73
C GLN A 74 8.14 49.16 19.75
N GLU A 75 8.99 48.19 19.42
CA GLU A 75 10.37 48.03 19.96
C GLU A 75 11.06 46.97 19.06
N ILE A 76 11.94 47.35 18.13
CA ILE A 76 13.37 47.76 18.23
C ILE A 76 14.33 46.54 18.22
N ASN A 77 15.09 46.47 17.11
CA ASN A 77 16.50 46.06 16.90
C ASN A 77 16.93 44.65 17.33
N ASP A 78 17.99 44.04 16.82
CA ASP A 78 18.89 44.08 15.66
C ASP A 78 19.74 42.82 15.91
N ASP A 79 20.21 42.11 14.89
CA ASP A 79 21.62 41.68 14.80
C ASP A 79 21.84 40.72 13.63
N ASP A 80 22.62 41.24 12.70
CA ASP A 80 23.40 40.55 11.68
C ASP A 80 24.27 39.43 12.27
N ALA A 81 24.25 38.27 11.62
CA ALA A 81 25.43 37.42 11.55
C ALA A 81 25.44 36.58 10.27
N SER A 82 26.26 37.05 9.33
CA SER A 82 26.71 36.36 8.13
C SER A 82 27.27 34.95 8.43
N SER A 83 27.03 33.97 7.54
CA SER A 83 27.99 32.90 7.31
C SER A 83 28.13 32.58 5.82
N VAL A 84 29.31 32.90 5.32
CA VAL A 84 29.86 32.68 3.98
C VAL A 84 30.52 31.30 3.90
N GLY A 85 30.46 30.65 2.73
CA GLY A 85 31.36 29.58 2.29
C GLY A 85 30.75 28.16 2.43
N ALA A 86 30.89 27.24 1.49
CA ALA A 86 31.97 27.06 0.53
C ALA A 86 31.47 26.46 -0.80
N ASN A 87 32.04 26.97 -1.89
CA ASN A 87 31.89 26.55 -3.27
C ASN A 87 33.24 25.94 -3.71
N THR A 88 33.24 24.71 -4.19
CA THR A 88 34.35 24.04 -4.89
C THR A 88 33.75 22.93 -5.76
N GLY A 89 33.99 22.78 -7.06
CA GLY A 89 34.88 23.49 -7.96
C GLY A 89 34.63 23.03 -9.40
N ASN A 90 34.92 23.93 -10.33
CA ASN A 90 34.97 23.72 -11.78
C ASN A 90 36.06 22.72 -12.18
N ASN A 91 35.81 21.93 -13.22
CA ASN A 91 36.86 21.47 -14.12
C ASN A 91 36.49 21.84 -15.56
N VAL A 92 37.30 22.75 -16.08
CA VAL A 92 37.38 23.22 -17.46
C VAL A 92 38.18 22.20 -18.26
N TYR A 93 37.68 21.74 -19.40
CA TYR A 93 38.54 21.28 -20.49
C TYR A 93 38.14 21.92 -21.82
N ARG A 94 39.20 22.20 -22.57
CA ARG A 94 39.39 23.24 -23.59
C ARG A 94 39.01 22.70 -24.97
N ARG A 95 38.32 23.52 -25.76
CA ARG A 95 38.14 23.31 -27.22
C ARG A 95 39.50 23.38 -27.90
N ASP A 96 39.76 22.42 -28.78
CA ASP A 96 40.58 22.62 -29.97
C ASP A 96 39.69 22.42 -31.21
N THR A 97 39.50 23.51 -31.94
CA THR A 97 38.96 23.53 -33.30
C THR A 97 40.12 23.77 -34.25
N THR A 98 40.24 22.96 -35.30
CA THR A 98 41.06 23.28 -36.48
C THR A 98 40.17 23.12 -37.72
N PRO A 99 40.23 24.05 -38.70
CA PRO A 99 39.30 24.08 -39.81
C PRO A 99 39.91 23.63 -41.15
N GLU A 100 39.00 23.46 -42.13
CA GLU A 100 39.18 23.44 -43.60
C GLU A 100 39.73 22.20 -44.31
N VAL A 101 38.99 21.73 -45.33
CA VAL A 101 39.25 21.84 -46.80
C VAL A 101 38.26 20.85 -47.49
N GLY A 102 37.29 21.29 -48.31
CA GLY A 102 37.37 21.39 -49.79
C GLY A 102 37.36 20.00 -50.45
N SER A 103 36.55 19.61 -51.43
CA SER A 103 35.83 20.36 -52.47
C SER A 103 35.09 19.37 -53.43
N ASN A 104 34.01 19.88 -54.04
CA ASN A 104 33.61 19.72 -55.45
C ASN A 104 32.90 18.48 -56.04
N GLU A 105 31.75 18.83 -56.67
CA GLU A 105 31.30 18.51 -58.04
C GLU A 105 30.37 17.32 -58.32
N ALA A 106 29.27 17.67 -59.01
CA ALA A 106 28.14 16.89 -59.52
C ALA A 106 28.44 16.35 -60.95
N PRO A 107 27.48 16.14 -61.90
CA PRO A 107 26.09 15.63 -61.89
C PRO A 107 25.85 14.54 -62.98
N ARG A 108 24.58 14.09 -63.16
CA ARG A 108 23.88 13.62 -64.40
C ARG A 108 23.13 12.27 -64.19
N SER A 109 21.80 12.22 -64.27
CA SER A 109 20.91 12.25 -65.47
C SER A 109 20.92 10.94 -66.26
N SER A 110 19.82 10.17 -66.18
CA SER A 110 18.97 9.81 -67.34
C SER A 110 17.91 8.76 -66.97
N ASP A 111 16.65 9.17 -67.09
CA ASP A 111 15.46 8.33 -67.35
C ASP A 111 15.54 7.72 -68.77
N PRO A 112 14.81 6.63 -69.12
CA PRO A 112 13.36 6.73 -69.37
C PRO A 112 12.48 5.52 -68.98
N ALA A 113 11.19 5.85 -68.83
CA ALA A 113 9.98 5.03 -68.61
C ALA A 113 9.56 4.17 -69.85
N PRO A 114 8.31 3.65 -70.04
CA PRO A 114 7.13 3.53 -69.15
C PRO A 114 6.31 2.20 -69.28
N THR A 115 5.38 1.92 -68.36
CA THR A 115 4.04 1.32 -68.65
C THR A 115 3.13 1.54 -67.42
N VAL A 116 2.28 2.58 -67.38
CA VAL A 116 0.83 2.58 -67.68
C VAL A 116 0.03 1.45 -67.03
N SER A 117 -0.71 1.75 -65.96
CA SER A 117 -2.16 1.51 -65.89
C SER A 117 -2.81 2.32 -64.77
N GLN A 118 -3.85 3.04 -65.18
CA GLN A 118 -4.63 4.01 -64.43
C GLN A 118 -5.70 3.31 -63.58
N SER A 119 -5.93 3.81 -62.36
CA SER A 119 -7.24 3.84 -61.73
C SER A 119 -7.29 5.06 -60.82
N GLN A 120 -7.75 6.16 -61.40
CA GLN A 120 -7.88 7.48 -60.80
C GLN A 120 -9.25 7.55 -60.10
N VAL A 121 -9.28 7.35 -58.79
CA VAL A 121 -10.42 7.73 -57.94
C VAL A 121 -10.07 9.09 -57.37
N HIS A 122 -10.80 10.11 -57.82
CA HIS A 122 -10.78 11.46 -57.26
C HIS A 122 -11.23 11.41 -55.79
N HIS A 123 -10.28 11.56 -54.86
CA HIS A 123 -10.60 12.00 -53.50
C HIS A 123 -10.54 13.53 -53.48
N GLU A 124 -11.71 14.16 -53.55
CA GLU A 124 -11.86 15.56 -53.16
C GLU A 124 -11.44 15.71 -51.70
N SER A 125 -10.36 16.46 -51.49
CA SER A 125 -9.89 16.91 -50.19
C SER A 125 -10.90 17.88 -49.59
N ILE A 126 -11.86 17.33 -48.83
CA ILE A 126 -12.75 18.12 -47.97
C ILE A 126 -11.89 18.77 -46.89
N GLY A 127 -11.91 20.09 -46.89
CA GLY A 127 -11.16 20.96 -45.98
C GLY A 127 -11.46 20.67 -44.51
N GLY A 128 -10.45 20.95 -43.68
CA GLY A 128 -10.44 20.70 -42.25
C GLY A 128 -11.71 21.18 -41.54
N GLN A 129 -12.52 20.22 -41.12
CA GLN A 129 -13.46 20.41 -40.03
C GLN A 129 -12.64 20.50 -38.73
N ASN A 130 -12.59 21.69 -38.17
CA ASN A 130 -12.14 21.90 -36.79
C ASN A 130 -12.92 20.95 -35.88
N GLN A 131 -12.18 20.17 -35.09
CA GLN A 131 -12.69 19.20 -34.12
C GLN A 131 -13.60 19.89 -33.09
N SER A 132 -14.91 19.95 -33.37
CA SER A 132 -15.93 20.44 -32.42
C SER A 132 -16.39 19.36 -31.43
N GLY A 133 -15.57 18.32 -31.20
CA GLY A 133 -15.94 17.15 -30.39
C GLY A 133 -15.94 17.36 -28.88
N VAL A 134 -15.37 18.47 -28.38
CA VAL A 134 -15.17 18.68 -26.93
C VAL A 134 -16.46 19.09 -26.20
N ASN A 135 -17.49 19.57 -26.91
CA ASN A 135 -18.76 19.97 -26.29
C ASN A 135 -19.66 18.79 -25.87
N SER A 136 -19.26 17.53 -26.11
CA SER A 136 -20.11 16.35 -25.83
C SER A 136 -20.11 15.90 -24.36
N LEU A 137 -19.14 16.34 -23.55
CA LEU A 137 -19.08 15.99 -22.12
C LEU A 137 -19.94 16.92 -21.25
N ASP A 138 -20.43 18.02 -21.83
CA ASP A 138 -21.38 18.91 -21.16
C ASP A 138 -22.65 18.13 -20.80
N GLY A 139 -22.98 18.14 -19.51
CA GLY A 139 -24.12 17.41 -18.94
C GLY A 139 -23.81 16.01 -18.42
N LEU A 140 -22.57 15.51 -18.54
CA LEU A 140 -22.17 14.29 -17.84
C LEU A 140 -22.17 14.49 -16.32
N LEU A 141 -21.76 15.67 -15.85
CA LEU A 141 -21.73 16.08 -14.45
C LEU A 141 -23.02 16.78 -14.00
N SER A 142 -24.13 16.07 -14.09
CA SER A 142 -25.38 16.55 -13.48
C SER A 142 -25.25 16.49 -11.95
N PRO A 143 -25.59 17.53 -11.17
CA PRO A 143 -25.59 17.42 -9.72
C PRO A 143 -26.53 16.31 -9.24
N GLY A 144 -26.09 15.53 -8.25
CA GLY A 144 -26.88 14.44 -7.70
C GLY A 144 -26.06 13.21 -7.36
N ARG A 145 -26.77 12.14 -7.03
CA ARG A 145 -26.21 10.85 -6.62
C ARG A 145 -26.85 9.78 -7.48
N PHE A 146 -26.02 9.16 -8.31
CA PHE A 146 -26.47 8.25 -9.34
C PHE A 146 -25.84 6.89 -9.17
N TYR A 147 -26.54 5.86 -9.64
CA TYR A 147 -25.95 4.57 -9.94
C TYR A 147 -26.11 4.28 -11.43
N LEU A 148 -25.13 3.57 -11.99
CA LEU A 148 -25.16 3.11 -13.37
C LEU A 148 -24.83 1.62 -13.37
N VAL A 149 -25.74 0.83 -13.93
CA VAL A 149 -25.53 -0.61 -14.14
C VAL A 149 -24.98 -0.77 -15.55
N LEU A 150 -23.77 -1.31 -15.65
CA LEU A 150 -23.09 -1.52 -16.90
C LEU A 150 -23.64 -2.76 -17.62
N GLU A 151 -23.86 -2.64 -18.93
CA GLU A 151 -24.08 -3.81 -19.79
C GLU A 151 -22.82 -4.67 -19.87
N GLU A 152 -21.65 -4.05 -20.02
CA GLU A 152 -20.35 -4.72 -20.08
C GLU A 152 -19.40 -4.13 -19.04
N GLU A 153 -18.77 -4.98 -18.22
CA GLU A 153 -17.84 -4.51 -17.17
C GLU A 153 -16.60 -3.80 -17.73
N PHE A 154 -16.27 -4.03 -19.01
CA PHE A 154 -15.24 -3.28 -19.74
C PHE A 154 -15.46 -1.77 -19.68
N ASP A 155 -16.72 -1.33 -19.77
CA ASP A 155 -17.09 0.08 -19.83
C ASP A 155 -16.88 0.83 -18.52
N ALA A 156 -16.58 0.13 -17.42
CA ALA A 156 -16.28 0.79 -16.14
C ALA A 156 -15.10 1.76 -16.25
N LEU A 157 -14.00 1.33 -16.88
CA LEU A 157 -12.81 2.16 -16.99
C LEU A 157 -13.00 3.33 -17.99
N PRO A 158 -13.51 3.12 -19.22
CA PRO A 158 -13.91 4.21 -20.12
C PRO A 158 -14.84 5.23 -19.44
N LEU A 159 -15.82 4.76 -18.67
CA LEU A 159 -16.76 5.62 -17.96
C LEU A 159 -16.06 6.45 -16.88
N ILE A 160 -15.23 5.83 -16.03
CA ILE A 160 -14.43 6.54 -15.02
C ILE A 160 -13.60 7.66 -15.67
N LEU A 161 -12.98 7.37 -16.82
CA LEU A 161 -12.15 8.32 -17.55
C LEU A 161 -12.96 9.45 -18.17
N ALA A 162 -14.16 9.17 -18.70
CA ALA A 162 -15.06 10.19 -19.22
C ALA A 162 -15.47 11.19 -18.12
N TYR A 163 -15.83 10.69 -16.93
CA TYR A 163 -16.12 11.56 -15.79
C TYR A 163 -14.89 12.30 -15.27
N ALA A 164 -13.73 11.64 -15.22
CA ALA A 164 -12.47 12.26 -14.82
C ALA A 164 -12.01 13.35 -15.80
N THR A 165 -12.37 13.22 -17.07
CA THR A 165 -12.11 14.23 -18.10
C THR A 165 -13.11 15.37 -18.04
N ALA A 166 -14.38 15.09 -17.71
CA ALA A 166 -15.41 16.11 -17.58
C ALA A 166 -15.26 16.96 -16.30
N ALA A 167 -14.74 16.38 -15.21
CA ALA A 167 -14.59 17.05 -13.92
C ALA A 167 -13.18 17.63 -13.76
N ALA A 168 -13.07 18.79 -13.10
CA ALA A 168 -11.75 19.30 -12.72
C ALA A 168 -11.14 18.41 -11.64
N ARG A 169 -11.90 18.00 -10.63
CA ARG A 169 -11.38 17.17 -9.52
C ARG A 169 -12.24 15.94 -9.31
N THR A 170 -11.66 14.76 -9.50
CA THR A 170 -12.36 13.48 -9.37
C THR A 170 -11.73 12.63 -8.29
N VAL A 171 -12.53 12.14 -7.34
CA VAL A 171 -12.12 11.07 -6.42
C VAL A 171 -12.70 9.75 -6.93
N CYS A 172 -11.84 8.76 -7.19
CA CYS A 172 -12.24 7.47 -7.71
C CYS A 172 -11.87 6.34 -6.74
N TYR A 173 -12.87 5.61 -6.27
CA TYR A 173 -12.69 4.40 -5.47
C TYR A 173 -12.66 3.17 -6.37
N VAL A 174 -11.50 2.53 -6.44
CA VAL A 174 -11.25 1.37 -7.32
C VAL A 174 -11.17 0.06 -6.54
N PRO A 175 -11.48 -1.08 -7.20
CA PRO A 175 -11.39 -2.38 -6.55
C PRO A 175 -9.94 -2.85 -6.42
N THR A 176 -9.38 -2.71 -5.22
CA THR A 176 -8.12 -3.36 -4.84
C THR A 176 -7.99 -3.49 -3.32
N SER A 177 -7.31 -4.54 -2.87
CA SER A 177 -6.84 -4.67 -1.49
C SER A 177 -5.40 -4.22 -1.29
N GLY A 178 -4.62 -4.09 -2.37
CA GLY A 178 -3.18 -3.86 -2.34
C GLY A 178 -2.78 -2.46 -2.74
N SER A 179 -1.74 -2.36 -3.55
CA SER A 179 -1.18 -1.13 -4.08
C SER A 179 -2.17 -0.44 -5.01
N LEU A 180 -2.24 0.89 -4.92
CA LEU A 180 -3.00 1.70 -5.87
C LEU A 180 -2.15 2.16 -7.06
N PHE A 181 -0.83 1.93 -7.01
CA PHE A 181 0.10 2.33 -8.06
C PHE A 181 -0.23 1.74 -9.45
N PRO A 182 -0.62 0.45 -9.59
CA PRO A 182 -1.01 -0.08 -10.90
C PRO A 182 -2.20 0.66 -11.52
N TRP A 183 -3.19 1.04 -10.70
CA TRP A 183 -4.35 1.82 -11.13
C TRP A 183 -3.95 3.25 -11.50
N GLU A 184 -3.17 3.92 -10.66
CA GLU A 184 -2.62 5.26 -10.95
C GLU A 184 -1.88 5.25 -12.30
N SER A 185 -0.97 4.30 -12.50
CA SER A 185 -0.17 4.19 -13.72
C SER A 185 -1.02 3.92 -14.97
N ILE A 186 -2.05 3.08 -14.89
CA ILE A 186 -2.95 2.82 -16.02
C ILE A 186 -3.79 4.06 -16.34
N ILE A 187 -4.40 4.68 -15.33
CA ILE A 187 -5.25 5.87 -15.54
C ILE A 187 -4.41 7.04 -16.09
N SER A 188 -3.22 7.30 -15.54
CA SER A 188 -2.31 8.33 -16.06
C SER A 188 -1.90 8.10 -17.52
N ALA A 189 -1.77 6.85 -17.94
CA ALA A 189 -1.40 6.54 -19.32
C ALA A 189 -2.56 6.77 -20.31
N ILE A 190 -3.81 6.70 -19.84
CA ILE A 190 -5.00 6.86 -20.68
C ILE A 190 -5.41 8.35 -20.76
N ILE A 191 -5.30 9.10 -19.67
CA ILE A 191 -5.58 10.54 -19.58
C ILE A 191 -4.33 11.32 -19.16
N PRO A 192 -3.32 11.44 -20.05
CA PRO A 192 -2.01 12.03 -19.71
C PRO A 192 -2.06 13.53 -19.43
N ASP A 193 -3.14 14.20 -19.80
CA ASP A 193 -3.45 15.60 -19.52
C ASP A 193 -3.94 15.83 -18.09
N ARG A 194 -4.23 14.76 -17.33
CA ARG A 194 -4.72 14.84 -15.96
C ARG A 194 -3.68 14.40 -14.95
N ARG A 195 -3.67 15.08 -13.79
CA ARG A 195 -2.81 14.70 -12.69
C ARG A 195 -3.44 13.61 -11.84
N VAL A 196 -3.03 12.36 -12.07
CA VAL A 196 -3.53 11.21 -11.29
C VAL A 196 -2.60 10.96 -10.10
N ARG A 197 -3.18 10.77 -8.92
CA ARG A 197 -2.47 10.44 -7.67
C ARG A 197 -3.20 9.33 -6.95
N SER A 198 -2.47 8.50 -6.22
CA SER A 198 -3.06 7.55 -5.27
C SER A 198 -2.66 7.85 -3.82
N ALA A 199 -3.47 7.37 -2.86
CA ALA A 199 -3.21 7.53 -1.42
C ALA A 199 -1.88 6.93 -0.91
N VAL A 200 -1.13 6.22 -1.76
CA VAL A 200 0.19 5.69 -1.45
C VAL A 200 1.15 6.09 -2.58
N SER A 201 1.06 7.33 -3.04
CA SER A 201 1.99 7.88 -4.04
C SER A 201 3.38 8.04 -3.42
N ILE A 202 4.37 7.43 -4.05
CA ILE A 202 5.80 7.64 -3.75
C ILE A 202 6.26 8.76 -4.68
N SER A 203 6.55 9.93 -4.12
CA SER A 203 7.14 11.05 -4.88
C SER A 203 8.61 11.15 -4.48
N GLY A 204 9.50 10.61 -5.34
CA GLY A 204 10.93 10.53 -5.03
C GLY A 204 11.24 9.60 -3.85
N ASN A 205 12.02 10.09 -2.87
CA ASN A 205 12.40 9.33 -1.67
C ASN A 205 11.40 9.47 -0.50
N SER A 206 10.28 10.18 -0.68
CA SER A 206 9.30 10.43 0.37
C SER A 206 7.96 9.75 0.09
N ILE A 207 7.40 9.15 1.14
CA ILE A 207 6.02 8.66 1.14
C ILE A 207 5.16 9.86 1.52
N MET A 208 4.37 10.38 0.58
CA MET A 208 3.46 11.47 0.89
C MET A 208 2.34 10.95 1.80
N GLN A 209 2.01 11.70 2.84
CA GLN A 209 0.84 11.39 3.64
C GLN A 209 -0.43 11.71 2.85
N LEU A 210 -1.55 11.07 3.21
CA LEU A 210 -2.82 11.33 2.54
C LEU A 210 -3.22 12.81 2.60
N SER A 211 -2.91 13.50 3.70
CA SER A 211 -3.10 14.95 3.83
C SER A 211 -2.42 15.71 2.71
N ASP A 212 -1.15 15.42 2.46
CA ASP A 212 -0.32 16.13 1.47
C ASP A 212 -0.82 15.86 0.06
N ILE A 213 -1.22 14.61 -0.21
CA ILE A 213 -1.82 14.20 -1.49
C ILE A 213 -3.15 14.93 -1.71
N VAL A 214 -3.97 15.10 -0.67
CA VAL A 214 -5.24 15.81 -0.77
C VAL A 214 -5.02 17.31 -0.96
N THR A 215 -4.02 17.90 -0.31
CA THR A 215 -3.62 19.30 -0.55
C THR A 215 -3.19 19.50 -2.00
N ASP A 216 -2.33 18.61 -2.52
CA ASP A 216 -1.87 18.62 -3.91
C ASP A 216 -3.02 18.42 -4.92
N PHE A 217 -3.94 17.51 -4.61
CA PHE A 217 -5.18 17.29 -5.37
C PHE A 217 -6.06 18.54 -5.39
N ALA A 218 -6.18 19.23 -4.26
CA ALA A 218 -7.02 20.42 -4.11
C ALA A 218 -6.46 21.64 -4.85
N SER A 219 -5.13 21.77 -4.94
CA SER A 219 -4.42 22.89 -5.57
C SER A 219 -4.16 22.72 -7.07
N SER A 220 -4.62 21.63 -7.68
CA SER A 220 -4.34 21.33 -9.09
C SER A 220 -5.35 22.04 -10.01
N ASP A 221 -4.86 22.96 -10.85
CA ASP A 221 -5.69 23.68 -11.83
C ASP A 221 -5.91 22.89 -13.13
N ASP A 222 -4.97 22.00 -13.50
CA ASP A 222 -5.02 21.18 -14.74
C ASP A 222 -5.98 19.98 -14.65
N GLY A 223 -6.76 19.94 -13.60
CA GLY A 223 -7.60 18.83 -13.19
C GLY A 223 -6.83 17.62 -12.67
N SER A 224 -7.42 16.95 -11.69
CA SER A 224 -6.77 15.92 -10.90
C SER A 224 -7.70 14.76 -10.60
N VAL A 225 -7.09 13.58 -10.50
CA VAL A 225 -7.79 12.33 -10.17
C VAL A 225 -7.12 11.71 -8.95
N LEU A 226 -7.88 11.55 -7.87
CA LEU A 226 -7.43 10.89 -6.66
C LEU A 226 -7.98 9.46 -6.62
N VAL A 227 -7.10 8.47 -6.81
CA VAL A 227 -7.44 7.05 -6.83
C VAL A 227 -7.28 6.46 -5.43
N LEU A 228 -8.35 5.89 -4.88
CA LEU A 228 -8.44 5.42 -3.50
C LEU A 228 -9.01 4.00 -3.41
N ARG A 229 -8.73 3.33 -2.28
CA ARG A 229 -9.44 2.11 -1.86
C ARG A 229 -10.63 2.48 -1.00
N SER A 230 -11.67 1.64 -0.95
CA SER A 230 -12.83 1.88 -0.08
C SER A 230 -12.47 1.98 1.42
N THR A 231 -11.37 1.38 1.85
CA THR A 231 -10.83 1.52 3.21
C THR A 231 -10.40 2.95 3.56
N TYR A 232 -10.22 3.82 2.57
CA TYR A 232 -9.82 5.21 2.75
C TYR A 232 -11.01 6.18 2.75
N ILE A 233 -12.27 5.72 2.64
CA ILE A 233 -13.42 6.63 2.57
C ILE A 233 -13.46 7.55 3.80
N ALA A 234 -13.43 7.00 5.02
CA ALA A 234 -13.45 7.81 6.24
C ALA A 234 -12.25 8.78 6.34
N ARG A 235 -11.04 8.34 5.96
CA ARG A 235 -9.86 9.22 6.02
C ARG A 235 -9.90 10.33 4.97
N ALA A 236 -10.36 10.02 3.76
CA ALA A 236 -10.52 11.03 2.71
C ALA A 236 -11.54 12.09 3.12
N HIS A 237 -12.58 11.69 3.86
CA HIS A 237 -13.52 12.59 4.49
C HIS A 237 -12.85 13.49 5.54
N ASP A 238 -12.04 12.93 6.44
CA ASP A 238 -11.31 13.71 7.47
C ASP A 238 -10.42 14.81 6.85
N PHE A 239 -9.85 14.54 5.67
CA PHE A 239 -9.05 15.49 4.90
C PHE A 239 -9.85 16.34 3.90
N LYS A 240 -11.19 16.28 3.94
CA LYS A 240 -12.11 17.07 3.10
C LYS A 240 -12.02 16.80 1.60
N ALA A 241 -11.41 15.69 1.17
CA ALA A 241 -11.23 15.37 -0.24
C ALA A 241 -12.56 15.33 -1.01
N HIS A 242 -13.63 14.83 -0.39
CA HIS A 242 -14.97 14.74 -1.01
C HIS A 242 -15.64 16.09 -1.21
N SER A 243 -15.47 17.01 -0.26
CA SER A 243 -16.03 18.37 -0.36
C SER A 243 -15.34 19.23 -1.43
N ILE A 244 -14.11 18.86 -1.79
CA ILE A 244 -13.29 19.57 -2.78
C ILE A 244 -13.49 18.96 -4.19
N SER A 245 -13.85 17.68 -4.27
CA SER A 245 -14.09 17.02 -5.56
C SER A 245 -15.36 17.50 -6.25
N ASP A 246 -15.29 17.66 -7.56
CA ASP A 246 -16.47 17.91 -8.40
C ASP A 246 -17.24 16.63 -8.69
N SER A 247 -16.53 15.49 -8.74
CA SER A 247 -17.10 14.18 -9.00
C SER A 247 -16.51 13.12 -8.06
N LEU A 248 -17.40 12.29 -7.50
CA LEU A 248 -17.07 11.19 -6.63
C LEU A 248 -17.53 9.87 -7.26
N ILE A 249 -16.60 9.00 -7.62
CA ILE A 249 -16.90 7.75 -8.33
C ILE A 249 -16.58 6.57 -7.43
N PHE A 250 -17.53 5.66 -7.27
CA PHE A 250 -17.36 4.38 -6.62
C PHE A 250 -17.50 3.28 -7.67
N TRP A 251 -16.44 2.51 -7.89
CA TRP A 251 -16.50 1.33 -8.74
C TRP A 251 -16.73 0.07 -7.91
N GLY A 252 -17.89 -0.54 -8.14
CA GLY A 252 -18.38 -1.67 -7.38
C GLY A 252 -19.01 -1.23 -6.06
N LEU A 253 -19.57 -2.19 -5.34
CA LEU A 253 -20.23 -1.91 -4.06
C LEU A 253 -19.20 -1.81 -2.94
N PRO A 254 -19.22 -0.76 -2.10
CA PRO A 254 -18.49 -0.81 -0.84
C PRO A 254 -19.08 -1.93 0.04
N GLY A 255 -18.25 -2.52 0.89
CA GLY A 255 -18.72 -3.51 1.85
C GLY A 255 -19.69 -2.86 2.83
N PRO A 256 -20.61 -3.62 3.47
CA PRO A 256 -21.62 -3.06 4.36
C PRO A 256 -21.08 -2.11 5.44
N LYS A 257 -19.87 -2.40 5.94
CA LYS A 257 -19.16 -1.58 6.93
C LYS A 257 -18.80 -0.16 6.47
N PHE A 258 -18.72 0.07 5.17
CA PHE A 258 -18.30 1.35 4.58
C PHE A 258 -19.49 2.19 4.09
N TRP A 259 -20.72 1.64 4.09
CA TRP A 259 -21.90 2.37 3.65
C TRP A 259 -22.13 3.69 4.39
N PRO A 260 -22.01 3.77 5.73
CA PRO A 260 -22.18 5.05 6.43
C PRO A 260 -21.21 6.11 5.92
N SER A 261 -19.93 5.77 5.78
CA SER A 261 -18.91 6.69 5.28
C SER A 261 -19.09 7.04 3.81
N LEU A 262 -19.56 6.11 2.96
CA LEU A 262 -19.92 6.43 1.57
C LEU A 262 -21.05 7.45 1.53
N MET A 263 -22.07 7.29 2.36
CA MET A 263 -23.20 8.21 2.37
C MET A 263 -22.81 9.61 2.82
N GLU A 264 -21.94 9.72 3.82
CA GLU A 264 -21.37 10.99 4.24
C GLU A 264 -20.53 11.63 3.12
N ALA A 265 -19.68 10.84 2.45
CA ALA A 265 -18.91 11.31 1.30
C ALA A 265 -19.80 11.81 0.15
N ALA A 266 -20.87 11.06 -0.16
CA ALA A 266 -21.85 11.40 -1.20
C ALA A 266 -22.70 12.63 -0.84
N GLN A 267 -22.79 13.00 0.45
CA GLN A 267 -23.44 14.23 0.89
C GLN A 267 -22.56 15.46 0.68
N GLN A 268 -21.24 15.30 0.69
CA GLN A 268 -20.29 16.38 0.51
C GLN A 268 -19.95 16.66 -0.95
N SER A 269 -20.05 15.64 -1.81
CA SER A 269 -19.82 15.80 -3.24
C SER A 269 -21.06 16.32 -3.97
N ARG A 270 -20.85 17.21 -4.95
CA ARG A 270 -21.93 17.70 -5.84
C ARG A 270 -22.45 16.64 -6.79
N HIS A 271 -21.55 15.79 -7.29
CA HIS A 271 -21.87 14.67 -8.16
C HIS A 271 -21.26 13.39 -7.59
N THR A 272 -22.09 12.37 -7.40
CA THR A 272 -21.64 11.03 -6.98
C THR A 272 -22.16 9.99 -7.95
N LEU A 273 -21.30 9.07 -8.38
CA LEU A 273 -21.64 7.96 -9.25
C LEU A 273 -21.20 6.63 -8.65
N LEU A 274 -22.12 5.68 -8.57
CA LEU A 274 -21.86 4.28 -8.24
C LEU A 274 -21.94 3.43 -9.52
N ILE A 275 -20.80 2.88 -9.95
CA ILE A 275 -20.70 2.02 -11.14
C ILE A 275 -20.84 0.57 -10.70
N LEU A 276 -21.85 -0.12 -11.22
CA LEU A 276 -22.20 -1.49 -10.83
C LEU A 276 -22.17 -2.41 -12.05
N SER A 277 -21.63 -3.62 -11.87
CA SER A 277 -21.90 -4.71 -12.81
C SER A 277 -23.35 -5.19 -12.69
N GLN A 278 -23.88 -5.81 -13.75
CA GLN A 278 -25.19 -6.48 -13.70
C GLN A 278 -25.27 -7.51 -12.56
N ARG A 279 -24.16 -8.20 -12.28
CA ARG A 279 -24.07 -9.19 -11.20
C ARG A 279 -24.21 -8.54 -9.82
N GLU A 280 -23.55 -7.41 -9.59
CA GLU A 280 -23.64 -6.68 -8.34
C GLU A 280 -25.03 -6.09 -8.14
N TYR A 281 -25.61 -5.50 -9.17
CA TYR A 281 -26.97 -4.94 -9.11
C TYR A 281 -28.03 -6.01 -8.83
N ASN A 282 -27.88 -7.21 -9.38
CA ASN A 282 -28.79 -8.33 -9.13
C ASN A 282 -28.61 -8.96 -7.73
N ASN A 283 -27.60 -8.55 -6.96
CA ASN A 283 -27.43 -9.03 -5.60
C ASN A 283 -28.52 -8.43 -4.68
N LEU A 284 -29.29 -9.28 -4.01
CA LEU A 284 -30.35 -8.85 -3.09
C LEU A 284 -29.85 -7.90 -2.00
N ALA A 285 -28.63 -8.07 -1.50
CA ALA A 285 -28.06 -7.16 -0.51
C ALA A 285 -27.74 -5.79 -1.12
N CYS A 286 -27.32 -5.75 -2.39
CA CYS A 286 -27.15 -4.49 -3.13
C CYS A 286 -28.48 -3.76 -3.27
N GLN A 287 -29.49 -4.44 -3.81
CA GLN A 287 -30.82 -3.86 -4.00
C GLN A 287 -31.42 -3.39 -2.68
N SER A 288 -31.32 -4.21 -1.63
CA SER A 288 -31.76 -3.84 -0.29
C SER A 288 -31.02 -2.61 0.25
N SER A 289 -29.72 -2.49 -0.02
CA SER A 289 -28.95 -1.29 0.36
C SER A 289 -29.43 -0.07 -0.43
N LEU A 290 -29.55 -0.18 -1.76
CA LEU A 290 -30.03 0.91 -2.61
C LEU A 290 -31.45 1.37 -2.22
N ILE A 291 -32.34 0.43 -1.91
CA ILE A 291 -33.70 0.71 -1.42
C ILE A 291 -33.65 1.36 -0.03
N GLY A 292 -32.83 0.82 0.88
CA GLY A 292 -32.68 1.32 2.25
C GLY A 292 -32.08 2.73 2.32
N LEU A 293 -31.33 3.14 1.31
CA LEU A 293 -30.84 4.52 1.15
C LEU A 293 -31.96 5.50 0.73
N GLY A 294 -33.18 5.01 0.51
CA GLY A 294 -34.32 5.80 0.07
C GLY A 294 -34.10 6.40 -1.32
N SER A 295 -34.70 7.56 -1.58
CA SER A 295 -34.50 8.33 -2.83
C SER A 295 -33.11 8.98 -2.94
N SER A 296 -32.10 8.52 -2.19
CA SER A 296 -30.78 9.17 -2.18
C SER A 296 -29.93 8.82 -3.38
N PHE A 297 -30.17 7.70 -4.06
CA PHE A 297 -29.47 7.31 -5.29
C PHE A 297 -30.49 6.98 -6.38
N HIS A 298 -30.28 7.56 -7.56
CA HIS A 298 -31.15 7.34 -8.72
C HIS A 298 -30.39 6.66 -9.87
N ALA A 299 -31.11 5.96 -10.74
CA ALA A 299 -30.49 5.51 -11.99
C ALA A 299 -29.98 6.74 -12.75
N HIS A 300 -28.78 6.64 -13.32
CA HIS A 300 -28.20 7.74 -14.08
C HIS A 300 -29.14 8.13 -15.24
N PRO A 301 -29.49 9.42 -15.43
CA PRO A 301 -30.51 9.82 -16.41
C PRO A 301 -30.13 9.47 -17.86
N ARG A 302 -28.83 9.35 -18.15
CA ARG A 302 -28.27 9.00 -19.46
C ARG A 302 -27.78 7.55 -19.53
N TYR A 303 -28.30 6.63 -18.71
CA TYR A 303 -27.79 5.25 -18.67
C TYR A 303 -27.84 4.53 -20.03
N LEU A 304 -28.84 4.81 -20.87
CA LEU A 304 -28.93 4.24 -22.23
C LEU A 304 -27.81 4.74 -23.14
N GLU A 305 -27.52 6.04 -23.12
CA GLU A 305 -26.47 6.64 -23.94
C GLU A 305 -25.08 6.19 -23.48
N LEU A 306 -24.86 6.11 -22.17
CA LEU A 306 -23.59 5.68 -21.58
C LEU A 306 -23.34 4.18 -21.75
N ASN A 307 -24.38 3.36 -21.87
CA ASN A 307 -24.26 1.93 -22.20
C ASN A 307 -24.28 1.67 -23.72
N SER A 308 -24.47 2.69 -24.57
CA SER A 308 -24.53 2.49 -26.02
C SER A 308 -23.16 2.09 -26.58
N PHE A 309 -23.15 1.08 -27.46
CA PHE A 309 -21.97 0.64 -28.24
C PHE A 309 -22.00 1.15 -29.69
N GLU A 310 -22.98 2.00 -30.02
CA GLU A 310 -23.08 2.58 -31.35
C GLU A 310 -21.89 3.50 -31.64
N LEU A 311 -21.46 3.53 -32.90
CA LEU A 311 -20.43 4.45 -33.35
C LEU A 311 -20.86 5.90 -33.06
N GLY A 312 -19.99 6.65 -32.38
CA GLY A 312 -20.30 8.01 -31.94
C GLY A 312 -20.96 8.08 -30.56
N SER A 313 -21.10 6.95 -29.84
CA SER A 313 -21.42 6.98 -28.41
C SER A 313 -20.36 7.76 -27.63
N ILE A 314 -20.77 8.36 -26.50
CA ILE A 314 -19.91 9.20 -25.65
C ILE A 314 -18.64 8.46 -25.20
N LEU A 315 -18.73 7.14 -25.03
CA LEU A 315 -17.61 6.31 -24.58
C LEU A 315 -16.75 5.75 -25.71
N THR A 316 -17.09 5.95 -26.99
CA THR A 316 -16.37 5.33 -28.13
C THR A 316 -14.87 5.65 -28.08
N ASP A 317 -14.52 6.93 -28.02
CA ASP A 317 -13.11 7.35 -28.01
C ASP A 317 -12.38 6.87 -26.73
N PHE A 318 -13.09 6.82 -25.59
CA PHE A 318 -12.55 6.30 -24.34
C PHE A 318 -12.31 4.80 -24.38
N ARG A 319 -13.21 4.01 -24.99
CA ARG A 319 -13.06 2.56 -25.19
C ARG A 319 -11.85 2.28 -26.06
N ASP A 320 -11.72 2.97 -27.19
CA ASP A 320 -10.58 2.82 -28.10
C ASP A 320 -9.26 3.16 -27.39
N ASN A 321 -9.25 4.20 -26.56
CA ASN A 321 -8.05 4.61 -25.84
C ASN A 321 -7.68 3.64 -24.70
N VAL A 322 -8.69 3.15 -23.97
CA VAL A 322 -8.52 2.10 -22.95
C VAL A 322 -7.96 0.84 -23.59
N GLU A 323 -8.61 0.32 -24.63
CA GLU A 323 -8.19 -0.90 -25.33
C GLU A 323 -6.76 -0.78 -25.87
N ARG A 324 -6.45 0.33 -26.54
CA ARG A 324 -5.11 0.61 -27.06
C ARG A 324 -4.06 0.65 -25.95
N THR A 325 -4.38 1.25 -24.81
CA THR A 325 -3.43 1.42 -23.71
C THR A 325 -3.21 0.11 -22.96
N ILE A 326 -4.26 -0.58 -22.53
CA ILE A 326 -4.15 -1.85 -21.78
C ILE A 326 -3.53 -2.99 -22.62
N SER A 327 -3.63 -2.89 -23.95
CA SER A 327 -2.98 -3.84 -24.88
C SER A 327 -1.45 -3.68 -24.93
N ARG A 328 -0.90 -2.53 -24.52
CA ARG A 328 0.56 -2.31 -24.53
C ARG A 328 1.25 -3.19 -23.50
N ALA A 329 2.39 -3.76 -23.89
CA ALA A 329 3.19 -4.63 -23.03
C ALA A 329 3.56 -3.98 -21.68
N GLN A 330 3.83 -2.68 -21.66
CA GLN A 330 4.21 -1.93 -20.46
C GLN A 330 3.16 -2.00 -19.33
N HIS A 331 1.87 -2.14 -19.66
CA HIS A 331 0.80 -2.22 -18.66
C HIS A 331 0.44 -3.65 -18.27
N SER A 332 1.01 -4.67 -18.93
CA SER A 332 0.76 -6.07 -18.60
C SER A 332 1.19 -6.40 -17.17
N GLN A 333 2.31 -5.82 -16.71
CA GLN A 333 2.78 -5.99 -15.34
C GLN A 333 1.85 -5.33 -14.31
N ASN A 334 1.27 -4.17 -14.63
CA ASN A 334 0.29 -3.50 -13.76
C ASN A 334 -1.00 -4.33 -13.66
N ILE A 335 -1.51 -4.84 -14.78
CA ILE A 335 -2.69 -5.72 -14.81
C ILE A 335 -2.43 -7.01 -14.03
N GLN A 336 -1.26 -7.62 -14.20
CA GLN A 336 -0.84 -8.78 -13.42
C GLN A 336 -0.79 -8.45 -11.92
N THR A 337 -0.28 -7.28 -11.54
CA THR A 337 -0.25 -6.85 -10.14
C THR A 337 -1.66 -6.69 -9.57
N ILE A 338 -2.59 -6.07 -10.32
CA ILE A 338 -4.00 -5.96 -9.93
C ILE A 338 -4.63 -7.35 -9.78
N TYR A 339 -4.36 -8.26 -10.71
CA TYR A 339 -4.83 -9.64 -10.66
C TYR A 339 -4.39 -10.36 -9.38
N GLU A 340 -3.09 -10.30 -9.08
CA GLU A 340 -2.52 -10.91 -7.88
C GLU A 340 -3.10 -10.31 -6.59
N GLU A 341 -3.25 -8.98 -6.54
CA GLU A 341 -3.84 -8.30 -5.39
C GLU A 341 -5.29 -8.71 -5.16
N LEU A 342 -6.10 -8.82 -6.22
CA LEU A 342 -7.48 -9.29 -6.11
C LEU A 342 -7.58 -10.74 -5.62
N LEU A 343 -6.63 -11.61 -6.01
CA LEU A 343 -6.54 -12.97 -5.47
C LEU A 343 -6.16 -12.98 -3.99
N GLU A 344 -5.24 -12.10 -3.58
CA GLU A 344 -4.74 -12.00 -2.20
C GLU A 344 -5.68 -11.25 -1.25
N SER A 345 -6.66 -10.50 -1.77
CA SER A 345 -7.61 -9.71 -0.96
C SER A 345 -8.28 -10.56 0.13
N PRO A 346 -8.15 -10.20 1.41
CA PRO A 346 -8.93 -10.86 2.45
C PRO A 346 -10.42 -10.61 2.16
N ILE A 347 -11.21 -11.67 2.35
CA ILE A 347 -12.65 -11.75 2.06
C ILE A 347 -13.49 -10.53 2.54
N ASN A 348 -12.97 -9.70 3.44
CA ASN A 348 -13.73 -8.66 4.13
C ASN A 348 -13.33 -7.20 3.84
N ASP A 349 -12.28 -6.93 3.04
CA ASP A 349 -11.73 -5.55 2.92
C ASP A 349 -12.04 -4.85 1.60
N THR A 350 -12.11 -5.57 0.50
CA THR A 350 -12.75 -5.07 -0.73
C THR A 350 -14.24 -5.23 -0.56
N GLY A 351 -15.03 -4.20 -0.87
CA GLY A 351 -16.48 -4.28 -0.79
C GLY A 351 -17.09 -5.38 -1.65
N ASN A 352 -18.43 -5.45 -1.67
CA ASN A 352 -19.27 -6.52 -2.23
C ASN A 352 -19.07 -6.91 -3.70
N LEU A 353 -17.99 -6.49 -4.37
CA LEU A 353 -17.41 -7.31 -5.43
C LEU A 353 -17.29 -8.72 -4.85
N CYS A 354 -18.06 -9.65 -5.41
CA CYS A 354 -18.35 -10.96 -4.85
C CYS A 354 -17.13 -11.91 -4.76
N PHE A 355 -15.91 -11.41 -4.51
CA PHE A 355 -14.73 -12.19 -4.14
C PHE A 355 -14.83 -12.80 -2.73
N VAL A 356 -15.95 -12.54 -2.03
CA VAL A 356 -16.39 -13.24 -0.82
C VAL A 356 -16.86 -14.66 -1.18
N THR A 357 -15.93 -15.48 -1.66
CA THR A 357 -16.18 -16.89 -1.94
C THR A 357 -15.69 -17.74 -0.79
N LYS A 358 -16.36 -18.87 -0.56
CA LYS A 358 -15.92 -19.86 0.44
C LYS A 358 -14.79 -20.76 -0.08
N SER A 359 -14.42 -20.66 -1.36
CA SER A 359 -13.40 -21.51 -1.99
C SER A 359 -12.42 -20.71 -2.85
N ALA A 360 -11.17 -21.20 -2.88
CA ALA A 360 -10.10 -20.69 -3.73
C ALA A 360 -10.47 -20.76 -5.22
N ILE A 361 -11.09 -21.86 -5.66
CA ILE A 361 -11.45 -22.09 -7.06
C ILE A 361 -12.46 -21.04 -7.53
N GLN A 362 -13.53 -20.82 -6.75
CA GLN A 362 -14.51 -19.78 -7.07
C GLN A 362 -13.87 -18.39 -7.06
N ARG A 363 -12.91 -18.12 -6.16
CA ARG A 363 -12.21 -16.83 -6.15
C ARG A 363 -11.42 -16.63 -7.45
N ILE A 364 -10.60 -17.61 -7.82
CA ILE A 364 -9.81 -17.57 -9.05
C ILE A 364 -10.73 -17.36 -10.26
N ASP A 365 -11.84 -18.10 -10.34
CA ASP A 365 -12.81 -17.96 -11.43
C ASP A 365 -13.42 -16.54 -11.50
N ILE A 366 -13.78 -15.95 -10.36
CA ILE A 366 -14.34 -14.58 -10.34
C ILE A 366 -13.28 -13.55 -10.72
N VAL A 367 -12.04 -13.67 -10.21
CA VAL A 367 -10.97 -12.75 -10.56
C VAL A 367 -10.57 -12.89 -12.03
N ASN A 368 -10.50 -14.10 -12.58
CA ASN A 368 -10.26 -14.34 -14.00
C ASN A 368 -11.32 -13.67 -14.87
N LYS A 369 -12.61 -13.82 -14.51
CA LYS A 369 -13.72 -13.16 -15.21
C LYS A 369 -13.63 -11.65 -15.12
N PHE A 370 -13.32 -11.10 -13.95
CA PHE A 370 -13.13 -9.66 -13.78
C PHE A 370 -12.01 -9.15 -14.70
N ILE A 371 -10.83 -9.78 -14.69
CA ILE A 371 -9.71 -9.34 -15.52
C ILE A 371 -10.01 -9.52 -17.02
N ALA A 372 -10.69 -10.60 -17.40
CA ALA A 372 -11.11 -10.81 -18.78
C ALA A 372 -12.09 -9.72 -19.22
N ARG A 373 -13.09 -9.39 -18.43
CA ARG A 373 -14.10 -8.40 -18.83
C ARG A 373 -13.59 -6.97 -18.79
N VAL A 374 -12.76 -6.61 -17.80
CA VAL A 374 -12.30 -5.24 -17.60
C VAL A 374 -11.05 -4.93 -18.42
N PHE A 375 -10.09 -5.86 -18.47
CA PHE A 375 -8.80 -5.63 -19.11
C PHE A 375 -8.59 -6.41 -20.40
N LEU A 376 -9.60 -7.17 -20.85
CA LEU A 376 -9.53 -8.00 -22.06
C LEU A 376 -8.36 -9.01 -22.01
N ARG A 377 -8.01 -9.48 -20.81
CA ARG A 377 -6.94 -10.46 -20.54
C ARG A 377 -7.50 -11.69 -19.85
N GLY A 378 -7.21 -12.88 -20.38
CA GLY A 378 -7.68 -14.14 -19.82
C GLY A 378 -8.30 -15.05 -20.86
N ARG A 379 -9.16 -15.97 -20.41
CA ARG A 379 -9.82 -16.94 -21.29
C ARG A 379 -10.96 -16.26 -22.05
N ILE A 380 -11.11 -16.62 -23.33
CA ILE A 380 -12.15 -16.03 -24.20
C ILE A 380 -13.55 -16.23 -23.61
N GLN A 381 -13.84 -17.40 -23.01
CA GLN A 381 -15.16 -17.66 -22.42
C GLN A 381 -15.47 -16.82 -21.17
N ASP A 382 -14.45 -16.24 -20.54
CA ASP A 382 -14.63 -15.42 -19.33
C ASP A 382 -14.86 -13.94 -19.66
N GLY A 383 -14.54 -13.55 -20.89
CA GLY A 383 -14.57 -12.20 -21.43
C GLY A 383 -15.94 -11.73 -21.92
N THR A 384 -15.93 -10.56 -22.56
CA THR A 384 -17.10 -9.99 -23.24
C THR A 384 -17.35 -10.69 -24.58
N SER A 385 -18.61 -10.77 -24.98
CA SER A 385 -18.98 -11.29 -26.30
C SER A 385 -18.75 -10.28 -27.43
N ARG A 386 -18.56 -8.99 -27.10
CA ARG A 386 -18.59 -7.88 -28.06
C ARG A 386 -17.22 -7.38 -28.49
N LEU A 387 -16.18 -7.54 -27.66
CA LEU A 387 -14.84 -7.04 -27.94
C LEU A 387 -13.88 -8.17 -28.29
N THR A 388 -12.92 -7.89 -29.17
CA THR A 388 -11.88 -8.85 -29.56
C THR A 388 -10.90 -9.08 -28.43
N PHE A 389 -10.65 -10.36 -28.11
CA PHE A 389 -9.79 -10.76 -27.01
C PHE A 389 -8.37 -11.04 -27.46
N ASN A 390 -7.40 -10.49 -26.73
CA ASN A 390 -6.04 -10.99 -26.80
C ASN A 390 -5.91 -12.14 -25.79
N SER A 391 -5.78 -13.38 -26.29
CA SER A 391 -5.87 -14.62 -25.51
C SER A 391 -4.70 -14.89 -24.56
N GLN A 392 -3.99 -13.85 -24.12
CA GLN A 392 -2.88 -14.00 -23.20
C GLN A 392 -3.44 -14.25 -21.80
N GLU A 393 -3.49 -15.53 -21.43
CA GLU A 393 -3.88 -15.97 -20.11
C GLU A 393 -2.89 -15.45 -19.06
N LEU A 394 -3.40 -14.83 -18.00
CA LEU A 394 -2.57 -14.39 -16.89
C LEU A 394 -2.11 -15.60 -16.10
N GLN A 395 -0.81 -15.70 -15.88
CA GLN A 395 -0.26 -16.78 -15.07
C GLN A 395 -0.54 -16.49 -13.59
N ILE A 396 -1.08 -17.48 -12.89
CA ILE A 396 -1.16 -17.44 -11.43
C ILE A 396 0.20 -17.87 -10.89
N PRO A 397 0.94 -16.98 -10.21
CA PRO A 397 2.21 -17.37 -9.62
C PRO A 397 2.02 -18.50 -8.60
N GLU A 398 2.95 -19.46 -8.57
CA GLU A 398 2.89 -20.61 -7.65
C GLU A 398 2.77 -20.19 -6.17
N ARG A 399 3.37 -19.05 -5.80
CA ARG A 399 3.23 -18.45 -4.47
C ARG A 399 1.77 -18.17 -4.09
N ILE A 400 0.95 -17.77 -5.06
CA ILE A 400 -0.48 -17.46 -4.84
C ILE A 400 -1.26 -18.75 -4.73
N HIS A 401 -0.98 -19.76 -5.57
CA HIS A 401 -1.57 -21.10 -5.41
C HIS A 401 -1.34 -21.66 -4.00
N LYS A 402 -0.11 -21.58 -3.49
CA LYS A 402 0.23 -22.04 -2.13
C LYS A 402 -0.50 -21.25 -1.05
N ARG A 403 -0.59 -19.93 -1.19
CA ARG A 403 -1.32 -19.05 -0.25
C ARG A 403 -2.82 -19.31 -0.26
N LEU A 404 -3.44 -19.40 -1.44
CA LEU A 404 -4.86 -19.72 -1.59
C LEU A 404 -5.18 -21.10 -1.02
N GLY A 405 -4.33 -22.10 -1.24
CA GLY A 405 -4.46 -23.42 -0.61
C GLY A 405 -4.41 -23.35 0.92
N THR A 406 -3.59 -22.48 1.48
CA THR A 406 -3.48 -22.26 2.94
C THR A 406 -4.72 -21.54 3.50
N ILE A 407 -5.24 -20.52 2.79
CA ILE A 407 -6.40 -19.72 3.22
C ILE A 407 -7.69 -20.54 3.17
N PHE A 408 -7.86 -21.36 2.13
CA PHE A 408 -9.09 -22.10 1.85
C PHE A 408 -9.02 -23.59 2.20
N GLY A 409 -7.96 -24.01 2.90
CA GLY A 409 -7.63 -25.42 3.17
C GLY A 409 -8.83 -26.29 3.49
N THR A 410 -9.21 -27.11 2.51
CA THR A 410 -9.93 -28.36 2.72
C THR A 410 -8.96 -29.33 3.38
N ASN A 411 -9.31 -29.86 4.55
CA ASN A 411 -8.63 -30.98 5.20
C ASN A 411 -8.72 -32.23 4.31
N THR A 412 -7.95 -32.31 3.24
CA THR A 412 -7.63 -33.59 2.60
C THR A 412 -6.40 -34.10 3.31
N GLY A 413 -6.62 -34.96 4.31
CA GLY A 413 -5.58 -35.61 5.08
C GLY A 413 -4.65 -36.42 4.18
N SER A 414 -3.55 -35.81 3.77
CA SER A 414 -2.39 -36.55 3.29
C SER A 414 -1.69 -37.11 4.52
N ILE A 415 -2.06 -38.33 4.90
CA ILE A 415 -1.24 -39.19 5.77
C ILE A 415 0.09 -39.36 5.04
N LYS A 416 1.14 -38.71 5.52
CA LYS A 416 2.51 -38.95 5.06
C LYS A 416 3.41 -39.10 6.28
N ASP A 417 4.09 -40.23 6.29
CA ASP A 417 4.88 -40.78 7.38
C ASP A 417 5.84 -39.78 8.02
N THR A 418 5.78 -39.77 9.35
CA THR A 418 6.67 -39.09 10.28
C THR A 418 8.09 -39.66 10.17
N ASN A 419 8.99 -38.92 9.50
CA ASN A 419 10.42 -38.98 9.80
C ASN A 419 10.78 -37.77 10.67
N HIS A 420 11.02 -38.08 11.94
CA HIS A 420 11.47 -37.18 13.00
C HIS A 420 12.83 -36.55 12.67
N PRO A 421 13.00 -35.22 12.73
CA PRO A 421 14.33 -34.62 12.83
C PRO A 421 14.85 -34.77 14.27
N GLN A 422 16.04 -35.33 14.38
CA GLN A 422 16.80 -35.49 15.62
C GLN A 422 17.28 -34.11 16.14
N PRO A 423 17.27 -33.85 17.46
CA PRO A 423 17.69 -32.56 18.01
C PRO A 423 19.18 -32.29 17.75
N LYS A 424 19.49 -31.06 17.30
CA LYS A 424 20.88 -30.56 17.22
C LYS A 424 21.55 -30.59 18.59
N PRO A 425 22.80 -31.07 18.71
CA PRO A 425 23.53 -31.05 19.98
C PRO A 425 23.91 -29.61 20.36
N ALA A 426 23.70 -29.29 21.63
CA ALA A 426 24.12 -28.03 22.24
C ALA A 426 25.65 -27.88 22.12
N THR A 427 26.08 -26.75 21.56
CA THR A 427 27.51 -26.39 21.49
C THR A 427 27.97 -25.94 22.87
N ASN A 428 28.96 -26.65 23.42
CA ASN A 428 29.63 -26.33 24.67
C ASN A 428 30.27 -24.93 24.61
N GLN A 429 29.79 -24.01 25.44
CA GLN A 429 30.51 -22.78 25.76
C GLN A 429 31.51 -23.04 26.89
N GLY A 430 32.78 -22.76 26.61
CA GLY A 430 33.89 -22.89 27.55
C GLY A 430 33.96 -21.77 28.58
N ALA A 431 34.55 -22.13 29.73
CA ALA A 431 35.22 -21.32 30.74
C ALA A 431 34.55 -20.00 31.18
N ARG A 432 33.77 -20.08 32.27
CA ARG A 432 33.17 -18.96 33.01
C ARG A 432 34.19 -18.32 33.98
N PRO A 433 34.46 -17.01 33.93
CA PRO A 433 35.12 -16.29 35.02
C PRO A 433 34.16 -16.08 36.21
N PRO A 434 34.65 -16.03 37.46
CA PRO A 434 33.82 -15.97 38.65
C PRO A 434 33.45 -14.53 39.00
N ASN A 435 32.40 -14.01 38.38
CA ASN A 435 31.62 -12.91 38.95
C ASN A 435 30.17 -13.35 38.83
N SER A 436 29.54 -13.73 39.94
CA SER A 436 28.15 -14.19 39.98
C SER A 436 27.27 -13.08 39.40
N PRO A 437 26.75 -13.21 38.17
CA PRO A 437 25.78 -12.26 37.65
C PRO A 437 24.58 -12.32 38.58
N SER A 438 23.99 -11.18 38.88
CA SER A 438 22.71 -11.09 39.59
C SER A 438 21.70 -12.04 38.93
N THR A 439 21.41 -13.16 39.58
CA THR A 439 20.47 -14.14 39.05
C THR A 439 19.09 -13.54 39.08
N PHE A 440 18.37 -13.63 37.97
CA PHE A 440 16.97 -13.23 37.91
C PHE A 440 16.15 -14.04 38.91
N ALA A 441 15.49 -13.35 39.84
CA ALA A 441 14.58 -13.99 40.78
C ALA A 441 13.18 -14.07 40.15
N HIS A 442 12.72 -15.29 39.87
CA HIS A 442 11.34 -15.51 39.43
C HIS A 442 10.41 -15.30 40.62
N HIS A 443 9.64 -14.21 40.58
CA HIS A 443 8.60 -13.93 41.55
C HIS A 443 7.25 -14.23 40.91
N PRO A 444 6.54 -15.32 41.29
CA PRO A 444 5.18 -15.55 40.82
C PRO A 444 4.29 -14.37 41.15
N GLY A 445 3.41 -13.99 40.22
CA GLY A 445 2.54 -12.82 40.43
C GLY A 445 2.26 -12.02 39.17
N ARG A 446 1.72 -10.83 39.39
CA ARG A 446 1.30 -9.88 38.36
C ARG A 446 2.11 -8.60 38.50
N TRP A 447 2.96 -8.35 37.51
CA TRP A 447 3.98 -7.32 37.55
C TRP A 447 3.82 -6.36 36.39
N HIS A 448 4.09 -5.08 36.61
CA HIS A 448 4.34 -4.14 35.53
C HIS A 448 5.83 -3.80 35.48
N ILE A 449 6.31 -3.54 34.27
CA ILE A 449 7.68 -3.10 34.00
C ILE A 449 7.55 -1.84 33.15
N ALA A 450 7.87 -0.68 33.76
CA ALA A 450 7.98 0.57 33.03
C ALA A 450 9.34 0.58 32.32
N LEU A 451 9.35 0.66 30.99
CA LEU A 451 10.59 0.78 30.23
C LEU A 451 11.10 2.22 30.33
N GLN A 452 12.43 2.41 30.37
CA GLN A 452 13.04 3.73 30.16
C GLN A 452 13.24 4.06 28.69
N VAL A 453 13.45 3.02 27.86
CA VAL A 453 13.68 3.14 26.41
C VAL A 453 12.77 2.17 25.69
N ASP A 454 11.92 2.65 24.80
CA ASP A 454 10.93 1.81 24.11
C ASP A 454 11.57 0.72 23.24
N SER A 455 12.76 0.98 22.68
CA SER A 455 13.52 -0.01 21.92
C SER A 455 13.92 -1.25 22.73
N ASP A 456 13.92 -1.18 24.06
CA ASP A 456 14.26 -2.30 24.94
C ASP A 456 13.13 -3.32 25.08
N VAL A 457 11.94 -3.04 24.55
CA VAL A 457 10.80 -3.95 24.66
C VAL A 457 11.05 -5.30 23.98
N ILE A 458 11.67 -5.31 22.80
CA ILE A 458 12.00 -6.56 22.10
C ILE A 458 13.03 -7.35 22.93
N PRO A 459 14.22 -6.80 23.28
CA PRO A 459 15.17 -7.48 24.18
C PRO A 459 14.56 -7.98 25.49
N LEU A 460 13.63 -7.22 26.09
CA LEU A 460 12.95 -7.62 27.32
C LEU A 460 12.01 -8.80 27.11
N ILE A 461 11.18 -8.81 26.05
CA ILE A 461 10.31 -9.94 25.73
C ILE A 461 11.17 -11.19 25.45
N CYS A 462 12.27 -11.04 24.72
CA CYS A 462 13.21 -12.14 24.46
C CYS A 462 13.75 -12.74 25.76
N TYR A 463 14.17 -11.86 26.66
CA TYR A 463 14.73 -12.20 27.94
C TYR A 463 13.70 -12.96 28.79
N LEU A 464 12.49 -12.39 28.96
CA LEU A 464 11.42 -13.02 29.71
C LEU A 464 11.02 -14.38 29.12
N ALA A 465 10.94 -14.50 27.80
CA ALA A 465 10.62 -15.77 27.16
C ALA A 465 11.74 -16.83 27.27
N ASN A 466 12.99 -16.42 27.48
CA ASN A 466 14.08 -17.36 27.82
C ASN A 466 13.98 -17.82 29.28
N GLU A 467 13.59 -16.92 30.18
CA GLU A 467 13.40 -17.21 31.61
C GLU A 467 12.15 -18.06 31.87
N HIS A 468 11.19 -18.05 30.94
CA HIS A 468 9.90 -18.74 31.05
C HIS A 468 9.68 -19.66 29.85
N PRO A 469 10.02 -20.96 29.96
CA PRO A 469 10.03 -21.93 28.86
C PRO A 469 8.82 -21.84 27.95
N LYS A 470 7.61 -21.72 28.51
CA LYS A 470 6.37 -21.59 27.76
C LYS A 470 5.77 -20.21 28.02
N SER A 471 5.85 -19.32 27.04
CA SER A 471 5.40 -17.93 27.18
C SER A 471 4.36 -17.55 26.13
N VAL A 472 3.38 -16.76 26.53
CA VAL A 472 2.43 -16.10 25.61
C VAL A 472 2.70 -14.60 25.65
N CYS A 473 2.94 -13.98 24.50
CA CYS A 473 3.10 -12.54 24.38
C CYS A 473 1.94 -11.92 23.60
N VAL A 474 1.29 -10.90 24.18
CA VAL A 474 0.20 -10.14 23.59
C VAL A 474 0.72 -8.78 23.17
N ILE A 475 0.66 -8.49 21.87
CA ILE A 475 1.10 -7.22 21.29
C ILE A 475 -0.12 -6.33 21.11
N SER A 476 -0.37 -5.46 22.10
CA SER A 476 -1.67 -4.80 22.30
C SER A 476 -2.02 -3.73 21.26
N HIS A 477 -1.01 -3.09 20.67
CA HIS A 477 -1.16 -1.95 19.75
C HIS A 477 -1.16 -2.35 18.27
N SER A 478 -0.77 -3.58 17.94
CA SER A 478 -0.60 -3.98 16.54
C SER A 478 -1.86 -4.60 15.93
N GLN A 479 -2.06 -4.36 14.63
CA GLN A 479 -3.07 -5.07 13.84
C GLN A 479 -2.64 -6.50 13.43
N SER A 480 -1.38 -6.88 13.69
CA SER A 480 -0.85 -8.20 13.38
C SER A 480 0.40 -8.53 14.21
N ALA A 481 0.43 -9.72 14.81
CA ALA A 481 1.63 -10.26 15.44
C ALA A 481 2.66 -10.81 14.42
N PHE A 482 2.30 -10.89 13.13
CA PHE A 482 3.09 -11.58 12.12
C PHE A 482 4.49 -10.98 11.90
N PRO A 483 4.67 -9.65 11.76
CA PRO A 483 5.99 -9.06 11.56
C PRO A 483 6.95 -9.34 12.72
N TYR A 484 6.42 -9.36 13.94
CA TYR A 484 7.19 -9.72 15.13
C TYR A 484 7.52 -11.21 15.16
N GLY A 485 6.69 -12.07 14.58
CA GLY A 485 6.97 -13.50 14.45
C GLY A 485 8.29 -13.80 13.76
N ASP A 486 8.56 -13.15 12.62
CA ASP A 486 9.83 -13.33 11.89
C ASP A 486 11.03 -12.77 12.66
N LEU A 487 10.79 -11.71 13.43
CA LEU A 487 11.78 -11.10 14.31
C LEU A 487 12.16 -12.09 15.43
N PHE A 488 11.16 -12.56 16.18
CA PHE A 488 11.36 -13.50 17.29
C PHE A 488 12.02 -14.81 16.85
N ASP A 489 11.57 -15.38 15.74
CA ASP A 489 12.09 -16.65 15.21
C ASP A 489 13.58 -16.59 14.83
N LYS A 490 14.10 -15.40 14.51
CA LYS A 490 15.53 -15.22 14.16
C LYS A 490 16.46 -15.22 15.36
N PHE A 491 16.00 -14.82 16.54
CA PHE A 491 16.87 -14.62 17.71
C PHE A 491 16.54 -15.50 18.89
N SER A 492 15.36 -16.12 18.91
CA SER A 492 14.99 -17.05 19.94
C SER A 492 15.63 -18.41 19.71
N THR A 493 15.88 -19.13 20.79
CA THR A 493 16.19 -20.56 20.75
C THR A 493 14.94 -21.42 20.94
N TYR A 494 13.77 -20.79 21.06
CA TYR A 494 12.47 -21.43 21.27
C TYR A 494 11.59 -21.28 20.04
N ASP A 495 10.66 -22.22 19.87
CA ASP A 495 9.69 -22.23 18.77
C ASP A 495 8.72 -21.05 18.89
N VAL A 496 8.58 -20.27 17.82
CA VAL A 496 7.68 -19.12 17.78
C VAL A 496 6.39 -19.46 17.08
N THR A 497 5.29 -19.53 17.83
CA THR A 497 3.95 -19.73 17.29
C THR A 497 3.31 -18.38 16.95
N ARG A 498 3.00 -18.17 15.67
CA ARG A 498 2.43 -16.92 15.16
C ARG A 498 0.91 -17.02 15.05
N THR A 499 0.19 -15.99 15.50
CA THR A 499 -1.27 -15.95 15.35
C THR A 499 -1.71 -15.17 14.10
N GLY A 500 -2.75 -15.67 13.43
CA GLY A 500 -3.37 -15.00 12.29
C GLY A 500 -4.28 -13.83 12.72
N LYS A 501 -4.79 -13.09 11.74
CA LYS A 501 -5.75 -11.99 11.99
C LYS A 501 -7.15 -12.46 12.37
N SER A 502 -7.52 -13.69 12.01
CA SER A 502 -8.86 -14.24 12.27
C SER A 502 -8.93 -14.92 13.64
N LEU A 503 -10.10 -14.89 14.28
CA LEU A 503 -10.35 -15.58 15.55
C LEU A 503 -9.95 -17.06 15.47
N ARG A 504 -10.38 -17.76 14.41
CA ARG A 504 -10.00 -19.15 14.15
C ARG A 504 -8.48 -19.35 14.02
N GLY A 505 -7.77 -18.38 13.45
CA GLY A 505 -6.31 -18.41 13.36
C GLY A 505 -5.64 -18.30 14.72
N ILE A 506 -6.20 -17.49 15.61
CA ILE A 506 -5.78 -17.39 17.03
C ILE A 506 -6.05 -18.70 17.75
N GLU A 507 -7.26 -19.26 17.64
CA GLU A 507 -7.63 -20.54 18.26
C GLU A 507 -6.71 -21.68 17.82
N ASN A 508 -6.43 -21.80 16.51
CA ASN A 508 -5.53 -22.81 15.97
C ASN A 508 -4.07 -22.65 16.44
N ALA A 509 -3.62 -21.41 16.62
CA ALA A 509 -2.28 -21.14 17.13
C ALA A 509 -2.18 -21.46 18.63
N LEU A 510 -3.19 -21.08 19.41
CA LEU A 510 -3.30 -21.41 20.82
C LEU A 510 -3.41 -22.92 21.06
N ALA A 511 -4.15 -23.64 20.21
CA ALA A 511 -4.26 -25.09 20.27
C ALA A 511 -2.88 -25.74 20.06
N ARG A 512 -2.18 -25.36 18.97
CA ARG A 512 -0.82 -25.84 18.68
C ARG A 512 0.16 -25.51 19.79
N PHE A 513 0.13 -24.29 20.31
CA PHE A 513 0.96 -23.89 21.45
C PHE A 513 0.64 -24.70 22.72
N SER A 514 -0.62 -25.06 22.92
CA SER A 514 -1.06 -25.85 24.09
C SER A 514 -0.72 -27.33 23.98
N GLU A 515 -0.31 -27.83 22.81
CA GLU A 515 0.13 -29.21 22.64
C GLU A 515 1.30 -29.53 23.58
N THR A 516 1.22 -30.68 24.26
CA THR A 516 2.12 -31.10 25.33
C THR A 516 3.55 -31.36 24.86
N SER A 517 3.75 -31.52 23.55
CA SER A 517 5.05 -31.77 22.93
C SER A 517 5.99 -30.56 22.97
N LEU A 518 5.45 -29.35 23.05
CA LEU A 518 6.25 -28.12 23.13
C LEU A 518 6.74 -27.91 24.57
N LYS A 519 8.00 -28.27 24.82
CA LYS A 519 8.69 -28.01 26.09
C LYS A 519 9.06 -26.55 26.27
N THR A 520 9.35 -25.86 25.16
CA THR A 520 9.65 -24.42 25.13
C THR A 520 8.93 -23.79 23.94
N GLY A 521 8.51 -22.53 24.07
CA GLY A 521 7.88 -21.81 22.98
C GLY A 521 7.39 -20.43 23.37
N LEU A 522 7.29 -19.55 22.37
CA LEU A 522 6.68 -18.23 22.48
C LEU A 522 5.48 -18.14 21.54
N CYS A 523 4.29 -17.94 22.08
CA CYS A 523 3.10 -17.68 21.29
C CYS A 523 2.82 -16.18 21.19
N LEU A 524 2.84 -15.63 19.97
CA LEU A 524 2.58 -14.22 19.72
C LEU A 524 1.11 -14.00 19.36
N LEU A 525 0.38 -13.36 20.26
CA LEU A 525 -1.01 -12.94 20.11
C LEU A 525 -1.09 -11.46 19.74
N ARG A 526 -2.08 -11.13 18.92
CA ARG A 526 -2.49 -9.74 18.68
C ARG A 526 -3.41 -9.26 19.81
N GLY A 527 -3.29 -8.01 20.22
CA GLY A 527 -4.34 -7.30 20.97
C GLY A 527 -5.62 -7.23 20.13
N HIS A 528 -6.63 -8.02 20.50
CA HIS A 528 -7.93 -8.01 19.85
C HIS A 528 -8.90 -7.12 20.62
N SER A 529 -9.52 -6.16 19.94
CA SER A 529 -10.74 -5.50 20.40
C SER A 529 -11.93 -6.19 19.72
N GLY A 530 -12.84 -6.76 20.51
CA GLY A 530 -13.94 -7.57 19.99
C GLY A 530 -14.43 -8.61 20.99
N GLY A 531 -15.66 -8.41 21.49
CA GLY A 531 -16.22 -8.98 22.71
C GLY A 531 -16.47 -10.50 22.80
N ASN A 532 -15.84 -11.34 21.96
CA ASN A 532 -15.96 -12.79 22.10
C ASN A 532 -14.61 -13.40 22.50
N ASN A 533 -14.50 -13.80 23.77
CA ASN A 533 -13.35 -14.53 24.28
C ASN A 533 -13.26 -15.89 23.54
N PRO A 534 -12.20 -16.18 22.77
CA PRO A 534 -11.99 -17.50 22.19
C PRO A 534 -11.97 -18.51 23.32
N THR A 535 -12.93 -19.44 23.30
CA THR A 535 -13.07 -20.47 24.35
C THR A 535 -11.78 -21.23 24.59
N THR A 536 -10.95 -21.39 23.56
CA THR A 536 -9.62 -22.02 23.62
C THR A 536 -8.64 -21.30 24.53
N PHE A 537 -8.70 -19.96 24.65
CA PHE A 537 -7.74 -19.21 25.47
C PHE A 537 -7.84 -19.60 26.95
N ARG A 538 -9.04 -19.91 27.46
CA ARG A 538 -9.24 -20.33 28.85
C ARG A 538 -8.51 -21.63 29.22
N TYR A 539 -8.13 -22.43 28.23
CA TYR A 539 -7.45 -23.71 28.44
C TYR A 539 -5.93 -23.63 28.24
N VAL A 540 -5.41 -22.49 27.77
CA VAL A 540 -3.97 -22.31 27.54
C VAL A 540 -3.27 -22.21 28.89
N LYS A 541 -2.30 -23.10 29.14
CA LYS A 541 -1.41 -23.02 30.30
C LYS A 541 0.01 -22.71 29.84
N ALA A 542 0.62 -21.71 30.47
CA ALA A 542 1.99 -21.29 30.19
C ALA A 542 2.65 -20.75 31.46
N ASP A 543 3.98 -20.64 31.47
CA ASP A 543 4.74 -20.13 32.60
C ASP A 543 4.55 -18.62 32.75
N ALA A 544 4.48 -17.91 31.61
CA ALA A 544 4.33 -16.46 31.58
C ALA A 544 3.33 -15.96 30.52
N LEU A 545 2.66 -14.86 30.88
CA LEU A 545 1.86 -14.02 29.98
C LEU A 545 2.46 -12.62 29.95
N ILE A 546 2.89 -12.16 28.78
CA ILE A 546 3.61 -10.91 28.59
C ILE A 546 2.76 -9.97 27.75
N TYR A 547 2.33 -8.85 28.29
CA TYR A 547 1.66 -7.79 27.56
C TYR A 547 2.66 -6.74 27.11
N TRP A 548 2.67 -6.43 25.83
CA TRP A 548 3.38 -5.29 25.28
C TRP A 548 2.37 -4.18 24.96
N GLY A 549 2.36 -3.16 25.82
CA GLY A 549 1.39 -2.07 25.79
C GLY A 549 0.06 -2.44 26.45
N LEU A 550 -0.80 -1.43 26.62
CA LEU A 550 -2.11 -1.62 27.25
C LEU A 550 -3.08 -2.32 26.28
N PRO A 551 -3.68 -3.47 26.67
CA PRO A 551 -4.75 -4.07 25.87
C PRO A 551 -5.94 -3.10 25.74
N ALA A 552 -6.93 -3.40 24.90
CA ALA A 552 -8.20 -2.68 24.98
C ALA A 552 -8.94 -3.09 26.26
N GLN A 553 -9.71 -2.19 26.90
CA GLN A 553 -10.44 -2.48 28.15
C GLN A 553 -11.42 -3.66 27.99
N ASP A 554 -11.97 -3.84 26.80
CA ASP A 554 -12.89 -4.92 26.43
C ASP A 554 -12.16 -6.19 25.93
N SER A 555 -10.83 -6.17 25.90
CA SER A 555 -10.04 -7.33 25.47
C SER A 555 -10.24 -8.49 26.43
N PHE A 556 -10.55 -9.66 25.89
CA PHE A 556 -10.57 -10.90 26.67
C PHE A 556 -9.18 -11.29 27.22
N LEU A 557 -8.13 -10.67 26.65
CA LEU A 557 -6.76 -10.74 27.12
C LEU A 557 -6.49 -9.63 28.14
N TRP A 558 -7.47 -9.02 28.78
CA TRP A 558 -7.16 -8.06 29.84
C TRP A 558 -6.62 -8.81 31.07
N PRO A 559 -5.55 -8.35 31.75
CA PRO A 559 -4.95 -9.07 32.88
C PRO A 559 -5.95 -9.51 33.95
N SER A 560 -6.95 -8.68 34.28
CA SER A 560 -7.96 -9.04 35.29
C SER A 560 -8.89 -10.19 34.87
N GLN A 561 -9.02 -10.48 33.57
CA GLN A 561 -9.85 -11.56 33.05
C GLN A 561 -9.13 -12.92 32.98
N VAL A 562 -7.80 -12.92 33.17
CA VAL A 562 -6.99 -14.14 33.18
C VAL A 562 -7.25 -14.93 34.46
N ALA A 563 -7.68 -16.19 34.30
CA ALA A 563 -8.01 -17.07 35.41
C ALA A 563 -6.78 -17.38 36.28
N GLN A 564 -7.00 -17.51 37.60
CA GLN A 564 -5.94 -17.91 38.52
C GLN A 564 -5.40 -19.29 38.16
N GLY A 565 -4.07 -19.44 38.13
CA GLY A 565 -3.40 -20.71 37.80
C GLY A 565 -3.26 -20.99 36.29
N GLN A 566 -3.74 -20.08 35.43
CA GLN A 566 -3.51 -20.19 33.99
C GLN A 566 -2.05 -19.84 33.62
N PHE A 567 -1.50 -18.84 34.31
CA PHE A 567 -0.12 -18.39 34.16
C PHE A 567 0.49 -18.16 35.54
N THR A 568 1.74 -18.58 35.73
CA THR A 568 2.48 -18.35 36.98
C THR A 568 2.95 -16.91 37.09
N HIS A 569 3.30 -16.31 35.94
CA HIS A 569 3.79 -14.94 35.83
C HIS A 569 2.94 -14.15 34.83
N VAL A 570 2.55 -12.94 35.20
CA VAL A 570 1.92 -11.99 34.27
C VAL A 570 2.75 -10.71 34.28
N TYR A 571 3.27 -10.31 33.13
CA TYR A 571 4.06 -9.11 32.95
C TYR A 571 3.31 -8.11 32.07
N LEU A 572 3.19 -6.87 32.52
CA LEU A 572 2.67 -5.75 31.74
C LEU A 572 3.82 -4.79 31.45
N ILE A 573 4.32 -4.80 30.21
CA ILE A 573 5.38 -3.91 29.76
C ILE A 573 4.73 -2.62 29.27
N VAL A 574 5.03 -1.51 29.95
CA VAL A 574 4.38 -0.22 29.72
C VAL A 574 5.43 0.81 29.28
N PRO A 575 5.23 1.49 28.14
CA PRO A 575 6.02 2.68 27.79
C PRO A 575 5.89 3.78 28.86
N PRO A 576 6.92 4.60 29.10
CA PRO A 576 6.87 5.63 30.16
C PRO A 576 5.64 6.54 30.07
N GLY A 577 5.27 6.96 28.85
CA GLY A 577 4.12 7.84 28.61
C GLY A 577 2.75 7.20 28.89
N GLN A 578 2.66 5.87 28.96
CA GLN A 578 1.41 5.14 29.24
C GLN A 578 1.29 4.71 30.70
N LEU A 579 2.32 4.89 31.52
CA LEU A 579 2.35 4.42 32.91
C LEU A 579 1.20 5.00 33.76
N PRO A 580 0.88 6.32 33.72
CA PRO A 580 -0.24 6.86 34.50
C PRO A 580 -1.58 6.21 34.14
N THR A 581 -1.84 6.02 32.85
CA THR A 581 -3.05 5.36 32.36
C THR A 581 -3.07 3.89 32.77
N ALA A 582 -1.95 3.19 32.66
CA ALA A 582 -1.82 1.81 33.08
C ALA A 582 -2.18 1.65 34.57
N MET A 583 -1.56 2.46 35.43
CA MET A 583 -1.79 2.41 36.88
C MET A 583 -3.24 2.75 37.25
N SER A 584 -3.87 3.70 36.55
CA SER A 584 -5.29 4.03 36.74
C SER A 584 -6.21 2.87 36.35
N LEU A 585 -5.87 2.08 35.33
CA LEU A 585 -6.72 1.00 34.83
C LEU A 585 -6.49 -0.32 35.57
N THR A 586 -5.27 -0.58 36.04
CA THR A 586 -4.93 -1.83 36.73
C THR A 586 -5.12 -1.73 38.24
N GLY A 587 -5.16 -0.52 38.80
CA GLY A 587 -5.21 -0.29 40.23
C GLY A 587 -4.02 -0.95 40.96
N SER A 588 -4.24 -1.38 42.20
CA SER A 588 -3.23 -2.07 43.02
C SER A 588 -3.04 -3.56 42.67
N ALA A 589 -3.74 -4.07 41.66
CA ALA A 589 -3.71 -5.49 41.29
C ALA A 589 -2.43 -5.90 40.54
N ILE A 590 -1.65 -4.94 40.05
CA ILE A 590 -0.37 -5.17 39.35
C ILE A 590 0.70 -4.30 40.03
N GLN A 591 1.71 -4.96 40.59
CA GLN A 591 2.79 -4.28 41.32
C GLN A 591 3.98 -4.02 40.41
N GLU A 592 4.84 -3.07 40.75
CA GLU A 592 6.09 -2.88 40.01
C GLU A 592 6.97 -4.11 40.20
N TYR A 593 7.61 -4.58 39.13
CA TYR A 593 8.53 -5.70 39.22
C TYR A 593 9.75 -5.32 40.11
N PRO A 594 10.11 -6.10 41.14
CA PRO A 594 11.13 -5.71 42.12
C PRO A 594 12.51 -5.36 41.54
N ASN A 595 12.84 -5.92 40.37
CA ASN A 595 14.11 -5.70 39.68
C ASN A 595 13.96 -4.85 38.41
N SER A 596 12.92 -4.01 38.32
CA SER A 596 12.69 -3.10 37.17
C SER A 596 13.92 -2.24 36.85
N VAL A 597 14.63 -1.77 37.89
CA VAL A 597 15.86 -0.97 37.77
C VAL A 597 16.98 -1.75 37.05
N LEU A 598 17.17 -3.03 37.37
CA LEU A 598 18.22 -3.86 36.76
C LEU A 598 17.89 -4.21 35.29
N LEU A 599 16.60 -4.36 34.96
CA LEU A 599 16.15 -4.53 33.58
C LEU A 599 16.38 -3.26 32.76
N ASN A 600 16.10 -2.09 33.34
CA ASN A 600 16.28 -0.80 32.69
C ASN A 600 17.74 -0.29 32.67
N ALA A 601 18.63 -0.86 33.48
CA ALA A 601 20.04 -0.50 33.48
C ALA A 601 20.63 -0.57 32.05
N GLN A 602 21.54 0.35 31.74
CA GLN A 602 22.26 0.38 30.48
C GLN A 602 23.67 -0.21 30.63
N GLY A 603 24.23 -0.69 29.52
CA GLY A 603 25.58 -1.26 29.48
C GLY A 603 25.71 -2.70 30.01
N PRO A 604 26.94 -3.19 30.22
CA PRO A 604 27.23 -4.61 30.49
C PRO A 604 26.67 -5.18 31.79
N GLY A 605 26.35 -4.31 32.77
CA GLY A 605 25.74 -4.72 34.04
C GLY A 605 24.23 -4.95 33.96
N SER A 606 23.60 -4.66 32.82
CA SER A 606 22.17 -4.87 32.61
C SER A 606 21.82 -6.33 32.40
N LEU A 607 20.69 -6.77 32.95
CA LEU A 607 20.11 -8.08 32.65
C LEU A 607 19.75 -8.23 31.16
N LEU A 608 19.46 -7.11 30.47
CA LEU A 608 19.13 -7.09 29.04
C LEU A 608 20.35 -6.94 28.13
N HIS A 609 21.57 -6.83 28.67
CA HIS A 609 22.76 -6.55 27.83
C HIS A 609 22.94 -7.60 26.73
N LEU A 610 22.91 -8.88 27.08
CA LEU A 610 23.10 -9.98 26.13
C LEU A 610 21.97 -10.05 25.09
N THR A 611 20.72 -9.77 25.47
CA THR A 611 19.61 -9.76 24.52
C THR A 611 19.64 -8.53 23.62
N ARG A 612 20.05 -7.35 24.12
CA ARG A 612 20.30 -6.15 23.29
C ARG A 612 21.36 -6.40 22.23
N GLU A 613 22.51 -6.98 22.61
CA GLU A 613 23.59 -7.28 21.67
C GLU A 613 23.17 -8.29 20.59
N LYS A 614 22.26 -9.22 20.91
CA LYS A 614 21.70 -10.15 19.92
C LYS A 614 20.65 -9.50 19.01
N VAL A 615 19.76 -8.68 19.57
CA VAL A 615 18.63 -8.08 18.84
C VAL A 615 19.09 -6.94 17.92
N ARG A 616 20.07 -6.14 18.34
CA ARG A 616 20.56 -4.98 17.57
C ARG A 616 20.96 -5.33 16.12
N PRO A 617 21.87 -6.28 15.85
CA PRO A 617 22.24 -6.63 14.47
C PRO A 617 21.07 -7.23 13.69
N ALA A 618 20.16 -7.95 14.35
CA ALA A 618 18.99 -8.52 13.69
C ALA A 618 18.03 -7.43 13.18
N LEU A 619 17.81 -6.37 13.97
CA LEU A 619 17.01 -5.21 13.57
C LEU A 619 17.68 -4.44 12.42
N VAL A 620 18.99 -4.23 12.48
CA VAL A 620 19.76 -3.56 11.41
C VAL A 620 19.67 -4.34 10.09
N ASN A 621 19.65 -5.68 10.15
CA ASN A 621 19.56 -6.55 8.98
C ASN A 621 18.12 -6.80 8.49
N MET A 622 17.11 -6.19 9.10
CA MET A 622 15.74 -6.32 8.61
C MET A 622 15.55 -5.51 7.33
N THR A 623 14.78 -6.08 6.39
CA THR A 623 14.40 -5.32 5.20
C THR A 623 13.58 -4.10 5.61
N TYR A 624 13.79 -2.99 4.92
CA TYR A 624 13.04 -1.76 5.14
C TYR A 624 11.52 -1.99 5.10
N GLY A 625 11.03 -2.91 4.25
CA GLY A 625 9.61 -3.28 4.20
C GLY A 625 9.09 -3.91 5.49
N THR A 626 9.87 -4.76 6.14
CA THR A 626 9.52 -5.37 7.44
C THR A 626 9.49 -4.29 8.53
N ILE A 627 10.52 -3.45 8.59
CA ILE A 627 10.62 -2.34 9.56
C ILE A 627 9.43 -1.39 9.39
N LYS A 628 9.11 -1.01 8.14
CA LYS A 628 7.96 -0.16 7.82
C LYS A 628 6.63 -0.81 8.23
N THR A 629 6.50 -2.12 8.09
CA THR A 629 5.28 -2.84 8.51
C THR A 629 5.14 -2.85 10.03
N MET A 630 6.25 -2.95 10.76
CA MET A 630 6.28 -2.82 12.22
C MET A 630 5.99 -1.38 12.65
N ALA A 631 6.67 -0.38 12.07
CA ALA A 631 6.48 1.04 12.40
C ALA A 631 5.07 1.56 12.02
N ASN A 632 4.46 1.08 10.94
CA ASN A 632 3.06 1.42 10.63
C ASN A 632 2.07 0.81 11.65
N ALA A 633 2.49 -0.20 12.41
CA ALA A 633 1.73 -0.77 13.51
C ALA A 633 2.08 -0.13 14.87
N ASP A 634 3.17 0.64 14.94
CA ASP A 634 3.74 1.19 16.17
C ASP A 634 4.17 2.65 16.00
N GLN A 635 3.52 3.58 16.72
CA GLN A 635 4.06 4.94 16.89
C GLN A 635 5.36 4.97 17.73
N LEU A 636 5.79 3.84 18.29
CA LEU A 636 6.83 3.72 19.33
C LEU A 636 8.18 3.20 18.83
N LEU A 637 8.29 2.68 17.60
CA LEU A 637 9.55 2.20 17.02
C LEU A 637 10.18 3.26 16.13
N VAL A 638 10.69 4.34 16.75
CA VAL A 638 11.70 5.19 16.11
C VAL A 638 13.05 4.70 16.63
N LEU A 639 13.74 3.90 15.80
CA LEU A 639 15.10 3.41 16.05
C LEU A 639 16.15 4.47 15.72
#